data_AF-A0A8H4VS80-F1
#
_entry.id   AF-A0A8H4VS80-F1
#
_cell.length_a   1.000
_cell.length_b   1.000
_cell.length_c   1.000
_cell.angle_alpha   90.00
_cell.angle_beta   90.00
_cell.angle_gamma   90.00
#
_symmetry.space_group_name_H-M   'P 1'
#
loop_
_entity.id
_entity.type
_entity.pdbx_description
1 polymer ?
#
loop_
_entity_poly.entity_id
_entity_poly.type
_entity_poly.pdbx_seq_one_letter_code
_entity_poly.pdbx_strand_id
1 'polypeptide(L)'
;MKSCENPGQPLNGDEALSINGVSGGLGKSQDLQIRTGNTYQKVVTWDDHSLMVRGKRVLILSGEMHPWRLPVPSLWIDVFEKIKALGFTAVSFYVHWGMVEYAKDDFNFDGFLSLEPFFEAAKKTGLYLIARPGPYINAETTGGGTPGWGTRVPGAWRTTNQTYLNAMEAYVRKISQILAPAQITNGGPLILVQVENEFSYCFQSPNCPVPWPQPGYMQRLEDLMREEGIIVPTTTNEVQFTSNNYAPGSGPGQVDIRGYDNYPLSFICNATSTWPDNKLPTNLWAKNHLISGGNPNSIMEAQAGAQGRWGWFSTDDCATFIGSSFERVFYKNYVSFSTTIMNLYMMYGGTNWGGLASPATITSYDYGSPIKENRLLTREKYSELKLLAQFLLVSPAYLTTKPLNQVPVNTVNGSTFTNNPLLATTQLADVVGNKTVFWIVRHNAYNSLDNSAYKLQIPTSRGNFSVPTLQGSLSLNGRDSKIHVSDYDIGGDSTVLYSSGEIFTWNKFSPKTIVVIHGFPGEIHETAFLIPTSSKIEVKQIQGSALQNLSITSDIITINYQIPTTASQTIISISSNFQVIIVNRNTAFDFWVPTWDNGSAIVKSPYLIRSASLDGTGTLALRGDLNQTEVSAEVFANDDVQGVSFNGKSVEVTRSSYGSLRFDLRTSSDLKVELPDLERLDWKYIDGLPEVKDGFDDGKWTDANLTNSTNPRKPTTPTSLYASDYGYHTGNILWRGHFVATGNEGNFTAEVQGGGAFSASVYIDDKQIAFFGGIYNVAAVNLTGVAPALKVGSKHVITIVQDHMGLEQNYGPGGDLHKIPRGILNYHFSGSNTSVTWKVTGNLGGEYYLDRTRGPLNEGGLYTERQGFHQPGVDTSTWNAGSPLEGLKEPGVRFYYSTFNLDIPTNLDVPISFNFANNTANSVTYRALLFVNGWQFGKFVPEGILNHRGVNTVALELWVMQEMGAKVEGFKLVADGVVESGLGDQRSPNLTNKSDLQMGFLLRERDVFDTSTVDSVNRVAKYVVVISWSDSGSTIVINAKPKNLLLNEGHTSNGAAGTALIIVCFGGFIVLFLQRRREQKSATRPSWLFLTYTIFTILSWLLTLTALAYTFAVTNQTSGQFIDETIAAQFQHTAYPLDNWTPGTWTRALLDLPLTSATDASYLRGWLRAIDGWKWNLIPMFLIGLVVAVLSVKVCLADRKVSRTYKA
;
A
#
# COMPACT_ATOMS: atom_id res chain seq x y z
N MET A 1 -22.26 2.60 32.73
CA MET A 1 -22.12 2.19 34.15
C MET A 1 -23.05 1.02 34.44
N LYS A 2 -22.50 -0.06 35.05
CA LYS A 2 -23.12 -1.33 35.53
C LYS A 2 -23.80 -2.21 34.45
N SER A 3 -23.58 -3.51 34.32
CA SER A 3 -22.77 -4.53 34.99
C SER A 3 -22.92 -5.84 34.20
N CYS A 4 -21.87 -6.64 34.00
CA CYS A 4 -21.90 -8.11 34.11
C CYS A 4 -20.47 -8.65 34.00
N GLU A 5 -19.94 -9.10 35.14
CA GLU A 5 -18.80 -9.99 35.27
C GLU A 5 -19.29 -11.45 35.09
N ASN A 6 -18.62 -12.25 34.25
CA ASN A 6 -17.80 -13.36 34.72
C ASN A 6 -17.01 -14.03 33.56
N PRO A 7 -15.80 -14.56 33.84
CA PRO A 7 -14.80 -14.94 32.85
C PRO A 7 -14.87 -16.42 32.50
N GLY A 8 -14.79 -16.76 31.21
CA GLY A 8 -14.78 -18.14 30.73
C GLY A 8 -13.92 -18.30 29.48
N GLN A 9 -12.66 -18.69 29.71
CA GLN A 9 -11.66 -19.23 28.78
C GLN A 9 -11.22 -18.33 27.59
N PRO A 10 -9.92 -17.99 27.48
CA PRO A 10 -9.39 -17.38 26.27
C PRO A 10 -9.43 -18.39 25.13
N LEU A 11 -10.03 -18.00 24.01
CA LEU A 11 -9.84 -18.66 22.73
C LEU A 11 -8.38 -18.43 22.32
N ASN A 12 -7.61 -19.52 22.20
CA ASN A 12 -6.22 -19.53 21.74
C ASN A 12 -6.08 -18.81 20.39
N GLY A 13 -5.66 -17.55 20.43
CA GLY A 13 -5.24 -16.75 19.27
C GLY A 13 -3.91 -16.01 19.54
N ASP A 14 -3.17 -16.45 20.55
CA ASP A 14 -2.17 -15.64 21.28
C ASP A 14 -0.79 -15.48 20.61
N GLU A 15 -0.51 -16.07 19.44
CA GLU A 15 0.89 -16.20 19.00
C GLU A 15 1.31 -15.45 17.73
N ALA A 16 0.38 -14.89 16.93
CA ALA A 16 0.70 -14.46 15.56
C ALA A 16 1.58 -13.19 15.42
N LEU A 17 1.86 -12.42 16.47
CA LEU A 17 2.62 -11.15 16.37
C LEU A 17 3.74 -11.01 17.42
N SER A 18 4.14 -12.10 18.08
CA SER A 18 5.30 -12.03 18.99
C SER A 18 6.60 -12.10 18.18
N ILE A 19 7.42 -11.04 18.23
CA ILE A 19 8.81 -11.08 17.74
C ILE A 19 9.61 -11.90 18.76
N ASN A 20 9.46 -13.22 18.77
CA ASN A 20 10.26 -14.12 19.59
C ASN A 20 11.48 -14.58 18.78
N GLY A 21 12.42 -13.65 18.54
CA GLY A 21 13.69 -13.95 17.89
C GLY A 21 14.90 -14.08 18.84
N VAL A 22 14.72 -13.80 20.14
CA VAL A 22 15.79 -13.92 21.15
C VAL A 22 15.26 -14.74 22.32
N SER A 23 15.39 -16.07 22.23
CA SER A 23 15.28 -16.95 23.39
C SER A 23 16.56 -16.86 24.22
N GLY A 24 16.73 -15.75 24.94
CA GLY A 24 17.84 -15.50 25.86
C GLY A 24 17.35 -14.61 26.99
N GLY A 25 17.36 -15.14 28.21
CA GLY A 25 16.64 -14.63 29.38
C GLY A 25 16.73 -13.11 29.60
N LEU A 26 15.60 -12.42 29.42
CA LEU A 26 15.37 -11.10 29.99
C LEU A 26 15.24 -11.27 31.51
N GLY A 27 16.24 -10.77 32.24
CA GLY A 27 16.21 -10.65 33.69
C GLY A 27 14.95 -9.91 34.16
N LYS A 28 14.48 -10.29 35.35
CA LYS A 28 13.28 -9.78 36.04
C LYS A 28 13.00 -8.31 35.72
N SER A 29 11.76 -8.05 35.27
CA SER A 29 11.18 -6.73 35.12
C SER A 29 11.36 -5.92 36.41
N GLN A 30 12.33 -5.01 36.44
CA GLN A 30 12.24 -3.88 37.35
C GLN A 30 11.12 -2.98 36.84
N ASP A 31 10.25 -2.55 37.73
CA ASP A 31 9.09 -1.69 37.49
C ASP A 31 9.46 -0.43 36.69
N LEU A 32 9.40 -0.54 35.37
CA LEU A 32 9.47 0.60 34.46
C LEU A 32 8.10 1.26 34.51
N GLN A 33 8.06 2.53 34.93
CA GLN A 33 6.83 3.29 35.04
C GLN A 33 6.15 3.39 33.67
N ILE A 34 5.14 2.55 33.45
CA ILE A 34 4.21 2.66 32.34
C ILE A 34 3.59 4.05 32.45
N ARG A 35 3.95 4.99 31.55
CA ARG A 35 3.18 6.22 31.43
C ARG A 35 1.77 5.81 30.99
N THR A 36 0.81 6.01 31.88
CA THR A 36 -0.63 5.83 31.64
C THR A 36 -1.21 6.86 30.66
N GLY A 37 -0.37 7.47 29.82
CA GLY A 37 -0.74 8.52 28.86
C GLY A 37 -1.74 8.04 27.80
N ASN A 38 -1.68 6.76 27.41
CA ASN A 38 -2.79 6.13 26.70
C ASN A 38 -3.79 5.57 27.72
N THR A 39 -4.83 6.35 28.03
CA THR A 39 -5.94 5.90 28.89
C THR A 39 -6.87 4.91 28.17
N TYR A 40 -6.69 4.69 26.87
CA TYR A 40 -7.57 3.86 26.03
C TYR A 40 -7.17 2.38 26.00
N GLN A 41 -5.88 2.03 26.11
CA GLN A 41 -5.39 0.64 26.04
C GLN A 41 -3.98 0.43 26.64
N LYS A 42 -3.60 -0.84 26.86
CA LYS A 42 -2.28 -1.25 27.43
C LYS A 42 -1.44 -2.18 26.53
N VAL A 43 -1.90 -2.42 25.30
CA VAL A 43 -1.24 -3.29 24.30
C VAL A 43 -0.08 -2.56 23.62
N VAL A 44 -0.23 -1.29 23.25
CA VAL A 44 0.82 -0.45 22.65
C VAL A 44 1.07 0.74 23.56
N THR A 45 2.22 0.75 24.24
CA THR A 45 2.63 1.81 25.16
C THR A 45 4.01 2.34 24.78
N TRP A 46 4.51 3.37 25.46
CA TRP A 46 5.84 3.94 25.18
C TRP A 46 6.42 4.65 26.40
N ASP A 47 7.70 4.97 26.33
CA ASP A 47 8.40 5.87 27.25
C ASP A 47 9.40 6.76 26.50
N ASP A 48 10.36 7.37 27.21
CA ASP A 48 11.39 8.23 26.61
C ASP A 48 12.40 7.48 25.73
N HIS A 49 12.33 6.15 25.68
CA HIS A 49 13.28 5.32 24.95
C HIS A 49 12.67 4.65 23.73
N SER A 50 11.55 3.93 23.88
CA SER A 50 10.99 3.11 22.80
C SER A 50 9.49 2.85 22.94
N LEU A 51 8.90 2.40 21.84
CA LEU A 51 7.59 1.79 21.84
C LEU A 51 7.66 0.41 22.52
N MET A 52 6.56 0.03 23.17
CA MET A 52 6.37 -1.27 23.77
C MET A 52 5.10 -1.89 23.21
N VAL A 53 5.19 -3.14 22.75
CA VAL A 53 4.05 -3.94 22.31
C VAL A 53 3.90 -5.12 23.25
N ARG A 54 2.74 -5.23 23.91
CA ARG A 54 2.43 -6.24 24.93
C ARG A 54 3.51 -6.29 26.03
N GLY A 55 3.96 -5.11 26.47
CA GLY A 55 4.97 -4.96 27.53
C GLY A 55 6.42 -5.25 27.11
N LYS A 56 6.69 -5.62 25.85
CA LYS A 56 8.05 -5.80 25.32
C LYS A 56 8.46 -4.57 24.52
N ARG A 57 9.67 -4.04 24.75
CA ARG A 57 10.23 -2.97 23.90
C ARG A 57 10.41 -3.48 22.48
N VAL A 58 10.04 -2.67 21.50
CA VAL A 58 10.14 -3.01 20.08
C VAL A 58 10.82 -1.86 19.35
N LEU A 59 11.79 -2.21 18.51
CA LEU A 59 12.33 -1.29 17.51
C LEU A 59 11.33 -1.20 16.36
N ILE A 60 10.85 0.00 16.04
CA ILE A 60 10.02 0.23 14.86
C ILE A 60 10.92 0.69 13.71
N LEU A 61 11.44 -0.27 12.96
CA LEU A 61 12.00 -0.03 11.62
C LEU A 61 10.87 -0.26 10.62
N SER A 62 10.39 0.84 10.05
CA SER A 62 9.25 0.86 9.14
C SER A 62 9.70 1.23 7.73
N GLY A 63 9.07 0.63 6.72
CA GLY A 63 9.24 1.02 5.33
C GLY A 63 7.92 1.54 4.77
N GLU A 64 7.93 2.67 4.07
CA GLU A 64 6.72 3.19 3.44
C GLU A 64 6.36 2.40 2.17
N MET A 65 5.09 2.01 2.05
CA MET A 65 4.47 1.41 0.86
C MET A 65 3.03 1.92 0.71
N HIS A 66 2.64 2.36 -0.49
CA HIS A 66 1.26 2.80 -0.76
C HIS A 66 0.49 1.73 -1.55
N PRO A 67 -0.59 1.13 -0.99
CA PRO A 67 -1.27 -0.01 -1.62
C PRO A 67 -1.81 0.31 -3.01
N TRP A 68 -2.39 1.50 -3.23
CA TRP A 68 -2.93 1.89 -4.54
C TRP A 68 -1.86 2.14 -5.61
N ARG A 69 -0.57 2.31 -5.26
CA ARG A 69 0.51 2.42 -6.26
C ARG A 69 0.97 1.07 -6.82
N LEU A 70 0.46 -0.03 -6.26
CA LEU A 70 0.57 -1.38 -6.79
C LEU A 70 -0.83 -1.99 -6.79
N PRO A 71 -1.65 -1.76 -7.83
CA PRO A 71 -3.07 -2.15 -7.87
C PRO A 71 -3.25 -3.66 -8.09
N VAL A 72 -2.39 -4.48 -7.50
CA VAL A 72 -2.38 -5.95 -7.58
C VAL A 72 -2.23 -6.49 -6.16
N PRO A 73 -3.34 -6.66 -5.41
CA PRO A 73 -3.30 -7.07 -4.01
C PRO A 73 -2.49 -8.35 -3.72
N SER A 74 -2.48 -9.30 -4.67
CA SER A 74 -1.69 -10.53 -4.58
C SER A 74 -0.17 -10.31 -4.60
N LEU A 75 0.30 -9.12 -5.00
CA LEU A 75 1.72 -8.75 -4.97
C LEU A 75 2.11 -7.95 -3.72
N TRP A 76 1.17 -7.53 -2.88
CA TRP A 76 1.52 -6.84 -1.63
C TRP A 76 2.35 -7.74 -0.73
N ILE A 77 1.95 -9.01 -0.56
CA ILE A 77 2.70 -10.00 0.24
C ILE A 77 4.17 -10.15 -0.22
N ASP A 78 4.46 -10.00 -1.52
CA ASP A 78 5.84 -10.04 -2.02
C ASP A 78 6.68 -8.88 -1.46
N VAL A 79 6.14 -7.66 -1.49
CA VAL A 79 6.83 -6.48 -0.96
C VAL A 79 7.00 -6.60 0.56
N PHE A 80 5.98 -7.08 1.27
CA PHE A 80 6.07 -7.31 2.73
C PHE A 80 7.13 -8.35 3.08
N GLU A 81 7.24 -9.45 2.34
CA GLU A 81 8.28 -10.46 2.57
C GLU A 81 9.69 -9.89 2.32
N LYS A 82 9.85 -9.04 1.30
CA LYS A 82 11.12 -8.33 1.03
C LYS A 82 11.47 -7.37 2.18
N ILE A 83 10.50 -6.61 2.68
CA ILE A 83 10.68 -5.73 3.85
C ILE A 83 11.04 -6.56 5.09
N LYS A 84 10.35 -7.66 5.35
CA LYS A 84 10.64 -8.55 6.49
C LYS A 84 12.05 -9.14 6.41
N ALA A 85 12.48 -9.55 5.22
CA ALA A 85 13.80 -10.13 5.00
C ALA A 85 14.97 -9.16 5.26
N LEU A 86 14.74 -7.84 5.14
CA LEU A 86 15.70 -6.81 5.57
C LEU A 86 15.92 -6.83 7.10
N GLY A 87 14.94 -7.28 7.88
CA GLY A 87 14.91 -7.12 9.33
C GLY A 87 14.01 -5.96 9.80
N PHE A 88 13.11 -5.47 8.94
CA PHE A 88 12.14 -4.46 9.35
C PHE A 88 11.00 -5.10 10.15
N THR A 89 10.34 -4.27 10.97
CA THR A 89 9.31 -4.69 11.92
C THR A 89 7.94 -4.09 11.62
N ALA A 90 7.87 -3.08 10.76
CA ALA A 90 6.62 -2.42 10.39
C ALA A 90 6.59 -1.96 8.93
N VAL A 91 5.39 -1.64 8.45
CA VAL A 91 5.13 -0.92 7.20
C VAL A 91 4.24 0.28 7.51
N SER A 92 4.57 1.41 6.92
CA SER A 92 3.75 2.62 6.97
C SER A 92 3.06 2.82 5.62
N PHE A 93 1.80 3.26 5.64
CA PHE A 93 1.01 3.44 4.44
C PHE A 93 0.04 4.62 4.57
N TYR A 94 -0.10 5.40 3.51
CA TYR A 94 -1.16 6.39 3.39
C TYR A 94 -2.54 5.75 3.08
N VAL A 95 -3.61 6.56 3.03
CA VAL A 95 -4.88 6.26 2.31
C VAL A 95 -5.26 7.44 1.41
N HIS A 96 -5.59 7.19 0.14
CA HIS A 96 -5.91 8.26 -0.82
C HIS A 96 -7.40 8.60 -0.83
N TRP A 97 -7.81 9.61 -0.05
CA TRP A 97 -9.20 10.07 0.06
C TRP A 97 -9.87 10.28 -1.31
N GLY A 98 -9.24 11.03 -2.21
CA GLY A 98 -9.78 11.32 -3.54
C GLY A 98 -9.97 10.11 -4.46
N MET A 99 -9.43 8.93 -4.15
CA MET A 99 -9.69 7.70 -4.91
C MET A 99 -10.84 6.91 -4.29
N VAL A 100 -10.88 6.83 -2.96
CA VAL A 100 -11.90 6.06 -2.24
C VAL A 100 -13.22 6.83 -2.11
N GLU A 101 -13.23 8.14 -2.32
CA GLU A 101 -14.44 8.98 -2.35
C GLU A 101 -14.37 9.98 -3.52
N TYR A 102 -14.33 9.46 -4.74
CA TYR A 102 -14.19 10.30 -5.95
C TYR A 102 -15.44 11.10 -6.29
N ALA A 103 -16.62 10.59 -5.93
CA ALA A 103 -17.84 11.37 -5.81
C ALA A 103 -18.15 11.55 -4.32
N LYS A 104 -18.62 12.74 -3.94
CA LYS A 104 -18.93 13.03 -2.55
C LYS A 104 -19.97 12.03 -1.99
N ASP A 105 -19.67 11.48 -0.83
CA ASP A 105 -20.45 10.46 -0.10
C ASP A 105 -20.57 9.09 -0.82
N ASP A 106 -19.84 8.85 -1.93
CA ASP A 106 -19.75 7.55 -2.64
C ASP A 106 -18.41 6.85 -2.34
N PHE A 107 -18.38 6.11 -1.23
CA PHE A 107 -17.17 5.42 -0.80
C PHE A 107 -16.95 4.08 -1.52
N ASN A 108 -15.73 3.86 -2.04
CA ASN A 108 -15.29 2.62 -2.66
C ASN A 108 -14.00 2.10 -2.00
N PHE A 109 -14.11 0.95 -1.32
CA PHE A 109 -13.01 0.19 -0.73
C PHE A 109 -12.99 -1.25 -1.26
N ASP A 110 -13.42 -1.45 -2.51
CA ASP A 110 -13.44 -2.74 -3.18
C ASP A 110 -12.14 -2.95 -4.01
N GLY A 111 -11.88 -4.19 -4.42
CA GLY A 111 -10.74 -4.52 -5.30
C GLY A 111 -9.40 -4.06 -4.72
N PHE A 112 -8.61 -3.34 -5.51
CA PHE A 112 -7.30 -2.85 -5.08
C PHE A 112 -7.36 -1.69 -4.06
N LEU A 113 -8.53 -1.07 -3.88
CA LEU A 113 -8.77 -0.06 -2.85
C LEU A 113 -9.16 -0.68 -1.49
N SER A 114 -9.39 -2.01 -1.45
CA SER A 114 -9.59 -2.73 -0.20
C SER A 114 -8.30 -2.79 0.60
N LEU A 115 -8.38 -2.48 1.89
CA LEU A 115 -7.25 -2.56 2.79
C LEU A 115 -7.14 -3.93 3.49
N GLU A 116 -8.17 -4.77 3.42
CA GLU A 116 -8.15 -6.08 4.09
C GLU A 116 -7.02 -6.99 3.61
N PRO A 117 -6.77 -7.15 2.28
CA PRO A 117 -5.64 -7.97 1.83
C PRO A 117 -4.27 -7.40 2.26
N PHE A 118 -4.19 -6.08 2.47
CA PHE A 118 -2.98 -5.43 2.96
C PHE A 118 -2.74 -5.75 4.44
N PHE A 119 -3.80 -5.73 5.26
CA PHE A 119 -3.74 -6.13 6.66
C PHE A 119 -3.38 -7.61 6.81
N GLU A 120 -3.95 -8.48 5.97
CA GLU A 120 -3.63 -9.91 5.97
C GLU A 120 -2.18 -10.18 5.53
N ALA A 121 -1.65 -9.43 4.55
CA ALA A 121 -0.24 -9.54 4.16
C ALA A 121 0.71 -9.15 5.30
N ALA A 122 0.39 -8.09 6.03
CA ALA A 122 1.14 -7.66 7.21
C ALA A 122 1.12 -8.73 8.32
N LYS A 123 -0.07 -9.25 8.63
CA LYS A 123 -0.25 -10.30 9.64
C LYS A 123 0.52 -11.57 9.27
N LYS A 124 0.43 -12.01 8.01
CA LYS A 124 1.11 -13.20 7.51
C LYS A 124 2.65 -13.10 7.57
N THR A 125 3.20 -11.91 7.42
CA THR A 125 4.65 -11.66 7.47
C THR A 125 5.15 -11.30 8.87
N GLY A 126 4.25 -11.15 9.85
CA GLY A 126 4.60 -10.68 11.19
C GLY A 126 5.19 -9.27 11.16
N LEU A 127 4.63 -8.39 10.33
CA LEU A 127 4.93 -6.97 10.26
C LEU A 127 3.77 -6.17 10.87
N TYR A 128 4.12 -5.17 11.67
CA TYR A 128 3.14 -4.20 12.17
C TYR A 128 2.79 -3.16 11.10
N LEU A 129 1.70 -2.42 11.32
CA LEU A 129 1.29 -1.31 10.45
C LEU A 129 1.24 0.03 11.19
N ILE A 130 1.62 1.09 10.46
CA ILE A 130 1.40 2.50 10.80
C ILE A 130 0.45 3.06 9.73
N ALA A 131 -0.80 3.35 10.10
CA ALA A 131 -1.77 3.91 9.15
C ALA A 131 -1.68 5.43 9.11
N ARG A 132 -1.65 6.01 7.90
CA ARG A 132 -1.60 7.46 7.68
C ARG A 132 -2.78 7.89 6.81
N PRO A 133 -4.02 7.89 7.32
CA PRO A 133 -5.20 8.05 6.47
C PRO A 133 -5.46 9.50 6.00
N GLY A 134 -4.64 10.49 6.39
CA GLY A 134 -4.85 11.89 6.02
C GLY A 134 -5.81 12.62 6.97
N PRO A 135 -6.74 13.47 6.48
CA PRO A 135 -7.32 13.47 5.11
C PRO A 135 -6.44 14.03 4.00
N TYR A 136 -5.50 14.91 4.35
CA TYR A 136 -4.45 15.35 3.43
C TYR A 136 -3.22 14.48 3.61
N ILE A 137 -2.63 13.97 2.52
CA ILE A 137 -1.46 13.06 2.58
C ILE A 137 -0.26 13.56 1.79
N ASN A 138 -0.41 14.64 1.01
CA ASN A 138 0.62 15.10 0.08
C ASN A 138 1.02 14.00 -0.94
N ALA A 139 2.00 13.17 -0.61
CA ALA A 139 2.38 11.94 -1.31
C ALA A 139 2.64 12.07 -2.83
N GLU A 140 2.86 13.28 -3.36
CA GLU A 140 3.07 13.55 -4.79
C GLU A 140 1.93 13.07 -5.68
N THR A 141 0.71 13.09 -5.15
CA THR A 141 -0.52 12.67 -5.84
C THR A 141 -1.39 13.86 -6.19
N THR A 142 -2.28 13.68 -7.17
CA THR A 142 -3.30 14.67 -7.53
C THR A 142 -4.05 15.15 -6.28
N GLY A 143 -4.13 16.47 -6.08
CA GLY A 143 -4.79 17.09 -4.93
C GLY A 143 -4.08 16.86 -3.59
N GLY A 144 -2.92 16.22 -3.58
CA GLY A 144 -2.28 15.72 -2.35
C GLY A 144 -3.14 14.71 -1.59
N GLY A 145 -3.92 13.92 -2.33
CA GLY A 145 -4.89 12.96 -1.81
C GLY A 145 -6.30 13.50 -1.61
N THR A 146 -6.53 14.81 -1.75
CA THR A 146 -7.88 15.39 -1.63
C THR A 146 -8.73 15.09 -2.87
N PRO A 147 -10.06 14.94 -2.72
CA PRO A 147 -10.95 14.67 -3.84
C PRO A 147 -11.12 15.88 -4.76
N GLY A 148 -11.30 15.62 -6.05
CA GLY A 148 -11.52 16.65 -7.05
C GLY A 148 -12.80 17.47 -6.85
N TRP A 149 -13.88 16.86 -6.34
CA TRP A 149 -15.09 17.60 -5.97
C TRP A 149 -14.84 18.64 -4.87
N GLY A 150 -13.75 18.48 -4.11
CA GLY A 150 -13.30 19.40 -3.09
C GLY A 150 -13.00 20.80 -3.61
N THR A 151 -12.67 20.95 -4.90
CA THR A 151 -12.45 22.27 -5.52
C THR A 151 -13.72 23.12 -5.54
N ARG A 152 -14.91 22.49 -5.48
CA ARG A 152 -16.20 23.17 -5.41
C ARG A 152 -16.65 23.47 -3.97
N VAL A 153 -15.91 23.02 -2.96
CA VAL A 153 -16.23 23.30 -1.55
C VAL A 153 -15.62 24.65 -1.16
N PRO A 154 -16.44 25.65 -0.81
CA PRO A 154 -15.93 26.96 -0.41
C PRO A 154 -15.20 26.86 0.94
N GLY A 155 -14.44 27.90 1.27
CA GLY A 155 -13.73 27.99 2.55
C GLY A 155 -12.35 27.34 2.51
N ALA A 156 -11.48 27.79 3.41
CA ALA A 156 -10.09 27.39 3.52
C ALA A 156 -9.95 25.94 3.99
N TRP A 157 -9.27 25.09 3.22
CA TRP A 157 -9.04 23.68 3.59
C TRP A 157 -7.88 23.53 4.58
N ARG A 158 -7.93 22.44 5.37
CA ARG A 158 -7.00 22.16 6.48
C ARG A 158 -7.06 23.22 7.57
N THR A 159 -8.29 23.63 7.92
CA THR A 159 -8.59 24.66 8.94
C THR A 159 -9.86 24.29 9.70
N THR A 160 -10.26 25.14 10.66
CA THR A 160 -11.55 25.05 11.37
C THR A 160 -12.75 25.55 10.56
N ASN A 161 -12.58 25.83 9.27
CA ASN A 161 -13.68 26.25 8.40
C ASN A 161 -14.77 25.15 8.29
N GLN A 162 -16.01 25.48 8.64
CA GLN A 162 -17.08 24.50 8.76
C GLN A 162 -17.42 23.75 7.46
N THR A 163 -17.33 24.39 6.29
CA THR A 163 -17.61 23.71 5.02
C THR A 163 -16.54 22.68 4.69
N TYR A 164 -15.28 22.92 5.08
CA TYR A 164 -14.23 21.91 5.01
C TYR A 164 -14.41 20.80 6.07
N LEU A 165 -14.68 21.15 7.34
CA LEU A 165 -14.92 20.16 8.40
C LEU A 165 -16.05 19.18 8.00
N ASN A 166 -17.16 19.72 7.48
CA ASN A 166 -18.29 18.92 7.00
C ASN A 166 -17.93 18.05 5.80
N ALA A 167 -16.99 18.48 4.94
CA ALA A 167 -16.57 17.71 3.77
C ALA A 167 -15.69 16.52 4.16
N MET A 168 -14.77 16.69 5.12
CA MET A 168 -13.85 15.61 5.50
C MET A 168 -14.42 14.63 6.52
N GLU A 169 -15.44 15.01 7.29
CA GLU A 169 -15.91 14.21 8.43
C GLU A 169 -16.41 12.82 8.00
N ALA A 170 -17.17 12.73 6.91
CA ALA A 170 -17.66 11.45 6.39
C ALA A 170 -16.50 10.49 6.06
N TYR A 171 -15.46 10.98 5.39
CA TYR A 171 -14.26 10.22 5.07
C TYR A 171 -13.52 9.77 6.34
N VAL A 172 -13.21 10.69 7.26
CA VAL A 172 -12.46 10.38 8.49
C VAL A 172 -13.19 9.32 9.29
N ARG A 173 -14.53 9.41 9.39
CA ARG A 173 -15.32 8.39 10.06
C ARG A 173 -15.22 7.04 9.35
N LYS A 174 -15.45 7.04 8.03
CA LYS A 174 -15.45 5.81 7.22
C LYS A 174 -14.11 5.08 7.26
N ILE A 175 -12.99 5.80 7.10
CA ILE A 175 -11.67 5.17 7.15
C ILE A 175 -11.33 4.68 8.56
N SER A 176 -11.73 5.42 9.59
CA SER A 176 -11.53 4.99 10.98
C SER A 176 -12.29 3.71 11.30
N GLN A 177 -13.52 3.55 10.79
CA GLN A 177 -14.30 2.31 10.91
C GLN A 177 -13.61 1.10 10.25
N ILE A 178 -12.86 1.31 9.17
CA ILE A 178 -12.08 0.25 8.49
C ILE A 178 -10.80 -0.07 9.27
N LEU A 179 -10.12 0.95 9.81
CA LEU A 179 -8.88 0.79 10.57
C LEU A 179 -9.11 0.21 11.97
N ALA A 180 -10.24 0.52 12.61
CA ALA A 180 -10.55 0.08 13.97
C ALA A 180 -10.45 -1.45 14.18
N PRO A 181 -11.04 -2.32 13.35
CA PRO A 181 -10.88 -3.77 13.48
C PRO A 181 -9.47 -4.26 13.17
N ALA A 182 -8.66 -3.52 12.41
CA ALA A 182 -7.29 -3.88 12.07
C ALA A 182 -6.26 -3.56 13.19
N GLN A 183 -6.68 -2.88 14.26
CA GLN A 183 -5.83 -2.59 15.42
C GLN A 183 -5.34 -3.86 16.10
N ILE A 184 -4.13 -3.79 16.66
CA ILE A 184 -3.54 -4.89 17.43
C ILE A 184 -4.33 -5.29 18.67
N THR A 185 -5.14 -4.38 19.20
CA THR A 185 -6.11 -4.62 20.28
C THR A 185 -7.22 -5.58 19.87
N ASN A 186 -7.47 -5.71 18.56
CA ASN A 186 -8.44 -6.62 17.95
C ASN A 186 -7.77 -7.81 17.23
N GLY A 187 -6.46 -8.02 17.43
CA GLY A 187 -5.69 -9.11 16.79
C GLY A 187 -5.22 -8.80 15.36
N GLY A 188 -5.32 -7.55 14.91
CA GLY A 188 -4.74 -7.09 13.65
C GLY A 188 -3.31 -6.54 13.79
N PRO A 189 -2.70 -6.05 12.70
CA PRO A 189 -1.30 -5.59 12.70
C PRO A 189 -1.11 -4.10 13.05
N LEU A 190 -2.18 -3.28 13.10
CA LEU A 190 -2.07 -1.82 13.23
C LEU A 190 -1.71 -1.40 14.67
N ILE A 191 -0.59 -0.68 14.81
CA ILE A 191 -0.03 -0.25 16.11
C ILE A 191 0.01 1.26 16.31
N LEU A 192 -0.06 2.06 15.25
CA LEU A 192 0.01 3.52 15.27
C LEU A 192 -0.89 4.11 14.18
N VAL A 193 -1.51 5.26 14.44
CA VAL A 193 -2.27 6.02 13.45
C VAL A 193 -1.77 7.47 13.40
N GLN A 194 -1.34 7.94 12.24
CA GLN A 194 -0.96 9.33 12.06
C GLN A 194 -2.20 10.21 11.84
N VAL A 195 -2.23 11.37 12.49
CA VAL A 195 -3.26 12.40 12.29
C VAL A 195 -2.70 13.46 11.36
N GLU A 196 -3.42 13.73 10.26
CA GLU A 196 -2.97 14.69 9.23
C GLU A 196 -1.64 14.28 8.58
N ASN A 197 -1.02 15.20 7.85
CA ASN A 197 0.29 15.06 7.24
C ASN A 197 1.06 16.38 7.22
N GLU A 198 2.25 16.40 7.85
CA GLU A 198 3.19 17.52 7.78
C GLU A 198 2.57 18.87 8.22
N PHE A 199 1.57 18.81 9.11
CA PHE A 199 0.82 19.98 9.57
C PHE A 199 1.63 20.82 10.59
N SER A 200 2.74 21.41 10.14
CA SER A 200 3.79 21.91 11.06
C SER A 200 4.04 23.39 10.91
N TYR A 201 3.84 23.94 9.71
CA TYR A 201 3.99 25.36 9.46
C TYR A 201 3.13 25.84 8.29
N CYS A 202 3.03 27.16 8.19
CA CYS A 202 2.38 27.83 7.08
C CYS A 202 3.44 28.39 6.11
N PHE A 203 3.49 27.88 4.88
CA PHE A 203 4.52 28.21 3.87
C PHE A 203 4.60 29.70 3.50
N GLN A 204 3.53 30.46 3.77
CA GLN A 204 3.45 31.89 3.46
C GLN A 204 3.80 32.78 4.66
N SER A 205 4.29 32.23 5.77
CA SER A 205 4.68 32.99 6.98
C SER A 205 5.65 34.15 6.68
N PRO A 206 5.43 35.37 7.22
CA PRO A 206 4.41 35.74 8.22
C PRO A 206 2.99 35.95 7.65
N ASN A 207 2.83 35.96 6.32
CA ASN A 207 1.57 36.19 5.61
C ASN A 207 0.72 34.91 5.47
N CYS A 208 0.60 34.12 6.54
CA CYS A 208 -0.25 32.93 6.49
C CYS A 208 -1.69 33.33 6.11
N PRO A 209 -2.35 32.64 5.16
CA PRO A 209 -3.69 33.03 4.73
C PRO A 209 -4.74 32.78 5.81
N VAL A 210 -4.37 32.09 6.89
CA VAL A 210 -5.23 31.76 8.03
C VAL A 210 -4.46 31.91 9.35
N PRO A 211 -5.14 32.04 10.50
CA PRO A 211 -4.49 31.96 11.81
C PRO A 211 -3.68 30.67 11.96
N TRP A 212 -2.49 30.73 12.55
CA TRP A 212 -1.63 29.57 12.75
C TRP A 212 -1.06 29.57 14.17
N PRO A 213 -1.05 28.43 14.89
CA PRO A 213 -1.52 27.08 14.51
C PRO A 213 -3.05 26.92 14.48
N GLN A 214 -3.54 25.74 14.08
CA GLN A 214 -4.98 25.37 13.97
C GLN A 214 -5.35 24.21 14.92
N PRO A 215 -5.25 24.39 16.26
CA PRO A 215 -5.47 23.32 17.23
C PRO A 215 -6.89 22.74 17.22
N GLY A 216 -7.92 23.56 16.94
CA GLY A 216 -9.31 23.07 16.84
C GLY A 216 -9.54 22.10 15.68
N TYR A 217 -8.79 22.23 14.58
CA TYR A 217 -8.88 21.30 13.45
C TYR A 217 -8.22 19.96 13.78
N MET A 218 -7.00 19.99 14.33
CA MET A 218 -6.30 18.78 14.79
C MET A 218 -7.12 18.03 15.85
N GLN A 219 -7.67 18.75 16.84
CA GLN A 219 -8.53 18.15 17.86
C GLN A 219 -9.76 17.47 17.24
N ARG A 220 -10.41 18.11 16.25
CA ARG A 220 -11.58 17.50 15.60
C ARG A 220 -11.23 16.22 14.85
N LEU A 221 -10.07 16.15 14.19
CA LEU A 221 -9.62 14.92 13.54
C LEU A 221 -9.42 13.79 14.55
N GLU A 222 -8.72 14.08 15.65
CA GLU A 222 -8.51 13.12 16.73
C GLU A 222 -9.84 12.64 17.33
N ASP A 223 -10.74 13.57 17.65
CA ASP A 223 -12.06 13.25 18.21
C ASP A 223 -12.82 12.29 17.29
N LEU A 224 -12.86 12.56 15.97
CA LEU A 224 -13.52 11.69 15.00
C LEU A 224 -12.89 10.29 14.95
N MET A 225 -11.56 10.20 14.96
CA MET A 225 -10.88 8.90 14.99
C MET A 225 -11.19 8.13 16.29
N ARG A 226 -11.21 8.82 17.44
CA ARG A 226 -11.54 8.20 18.74
C ARG A 226 -13.00 7.75 18.81
N GLU A 227 -13.93 8.57 18.31
CA GLU A 227 -15.36 8.27 18.23
C GLU A 227 -15.63 6.97 17.45
N GLU A 228 -14.85 6.70 16.39
CA GLU A 228 -14.97 5.50 15.56
C GLU A 228 -14.05 4.33 16.01
N GLY A 229 -13.47 4.42 17.21
CA GLY A 229 -12.81 3.28 17.86
C GLY A 229 -11.31 3.17 17.66
N ILE A 230 -10.62 4.20 17.15
CA ILE A 230 -9.15 4.23 17.13
C ILE A 230 -8.62 4.47 18.55
N ILE A 231 -7.98 3.47 19.13
CA ILE A 231 -7.44 3.48 20.51
C ILE A 231 -5.93 3.24 20.58
N VAL A 232 -5.31 2.81 19.48
CA VAL A 232 -3.84 2.82 19.35
C VAL A 232 -3.29 4.26 19.39
N PRO A 233 -2.00 4.46 19.73
CA PRO A 233 -1.44 5.79 19.86
C PRO A 233 -1.48 6.58 18.54
N THR A 234 -1.80 7.87 18.63
CA THR A 234 -1.72 8.80 17.50
C THR A 234 -0.35 9.42 17.34
N THR A 235 0.04 9.73 16.10
CA THR A 235 1.31 10.40 15.80
C THR A 235 1.12 11.61 14.90
N THR A 236 2.08 12.55 14.96
CA THR A 236 2.32 13.54 13.91
C THR A 236 3.50 13.11 13.05
N ASN A 237 3.71 13.79 11.91
CA ASN A 237 4.96 13.76 11.16
C ASN A 237 5.35 15.19 10.79
N GLU A 238 5.89 15.93 11.75
CA GLU A 238 6.22 17.33 11.51
C GLU A 238 7.32 17.51 10.45
N VAL A 239 7.20 18.50 9.57
CA VAL A 239 8.27 18.82 8.62
C VAL A 239 9.49 19.29 9.40
N GLN A 240 10.48 18.42 9.55
CA GLN A 240 11.66 18.68 10.38
C GLN A 240 11.28 19.12 11.81
N PHE A 241 12.10 19.96 12.43
CA PHE A 241 11.82 20.57 13.74
C PHE A 241 11.30 22.00 13.58
N THR A 242 10.29 22.19 12.73
CA THR A 242 9.72 23.52 12.43
C THR A 242 8.69 23.99 13.46
N SER A 243 8.15 23.10 14.30
CA SER A 243 7.15 23.45 15.29
C SER A 243 7.16 22.56 16.54
N ASN A 244 6.28 22.88 17.49
CA ASN A 244 5.90 22.04 18.63
C ASN A 244 4.39 22.11 18.89
N ASN A 245 3.60 22.48 17.88
CA ASN A 245 2.21 22.89 18.04
C ASN A 245 1.29 21.76 18.53
N TYR A 246 1.63 20.51 18.20
CA TYR A 246 0.82 19.32 18.47
C TYR A 246 1.61 18.24 19.23
N ALA A 247 2.74 18.63 19.82
CA ALA A 247 3.52 17.75 20.69
C ALA A 247 2.78 17.47 22.00
N PRO A 248 3.03 16.34 22.68
CA PRO A 248 2.44 16.10 24.00
C PRO A 248 2.74 17.24 24.98
N GLY A 249 1.68 17.75 25.61
CA GLY A 249 1.71 18.93 26.48
C GLY A 249 1.36 20.24 25.78
N SER A 250 1.14 20.27 24.45
CA SER A 250 0.84 21.50 23.71
C SER A 250 -0.60 22.00 23.83
N GLY A 251 -1.53 21.17 24.34
CA GLY A 251 -2.95 21.52 24.52
C GLY A 251 -3.86 20.84 23.49
N PRO A 252 -4.94 21.50 23.03
CA PRO A 252 -5.87 20.90 22.07
C PRO A 252 -5.19 20.51 20.74
N GLY A 253 -5.52 19.32 20.23
CA GLY A 253 -4.95 18.73 19.02
C GLY A 253 -3.55 18.14 19.19
N GLN A 254 -3.12 17.91 20.43
CA GLN A 254 -1.89 17.18 20.72
C GLN A 254 -2.05 15.68 20.44
N VAL A 255 -1.05 15.08 19.80
CA VAL A 255 -0.99 13.62 19.59
C VAL A 255 -0.36 12.90 20.78
N ASP A 256 -0.43 11.56 20.78
CA ASP A 256 0.20 10.72 21.80
C ASP A 256 1.73 10.68 21.69
N ILE A 257 2.25 10.53 20.47
CA ILE A 257 3.68 10.46 20.17
C ILE A 257 4.03 11.50 19.10
N ARG A 258 4.90 12.44 19.44
CA ARG A 258 5.42 13.39 18.44
C ARG A 258 6.32 12.67 17.44
N GLY A 259 6.03 12.83 16.16
CA GLY A 259 6.89 12.40 15.06
C GLY A 259 7.32 13.57 14.18
N TYR A 260 8.42 13.40 13.45
CA TYR A 260 8.93 14.39 12.50
C TYR A 260 9.63 13.75 11.30
N ASP A 261 9.83 14.54 10.25
CA ASP A 261 10.38 14.10 8.97
C ASP A 261 11.77 14.65 8.74
N ASN A 262 12.61 13.92 8.00
CA ASN A 262 13.96 14.34 7.68
C ASN A 262 14.39 13.95 6.27
N TYR A 263 14.42 14.98 5.40
CA TYR A 263 14.96 14.94 4.04
C TYR A 263 16.21 15.82 3.90
N PRO A 264 17.36 15.41 4.47
CA PRO A 264 18.53 16.27 4.62
C PRO A 264 19.12 16.72 3.28
N LEU A 265 19.03 15.90 2.22
CA LEU A 265 19.56 16.23 0.90
C LEU A 265 18.53 16.88 -0.03
N SER A 266 17.32 17.17 0.45
CA SER A 266 16.19 17.61 -0.39
C SER A 266 15.88 16.60 -1.51
N PHE A 267 15.10 17.00 -2.51
CA PHE A 267 14.65 16.16 -3.62
C PHE A 267 15.47 16.41 -4.91
N ILE A 268 16.67 16.97 -4.79
CA ILE A 268 17.55 17.30 -5.93
C ILE A 268 18.65 16.24 -6.03
N CYS A 269 18.54 15.38 -7.04
CA CYS A 269 19.42 14.23 -7.23
C CYS A 269 20.49 14.48 -8.29
N ASN A 270 21.45 15.35 -8.02
CA ASN A 270 22.56 15.52 -8.96
C ASN A 270 23.54 14.36 -8.81
N ALA A 271 23.42 13.36 -9.70
CA ALA A 271 24.24 12.15 -9.73
C ALA A 271 25.76 12.41 -9.82
N THR A 272 26.19 13.63 -10.18
CA THR A 272 27.61 14.01 -10.29
C THR A 272 28.14 14.86 -9.12
N SER A 273 27.29 15.26 -8.16
CA SER A 273 27.68 16.24 -7.13
C SER A 273 28.10 15.66 -5.77
N THR A 274 29.02 16.36 -5.11
CA THR A 274 29.34 16.23 -3.69
C THR A 274 28.11 16.52 -2.83
N TRP A 275 27.88 15.76 -1.76
CA TRP A 275 26.83 16.10 -0.80
C TRP A 275 27.09 17.50 -0.21
N PRO A 276 26.10 18.42 -0.18
CA PRO A 276 26.33 19.81 0.23
C PRO A 276 26.74 19.93 1.69
N ASP A 277 27.59 20.89 2.04
CA ASP A 277 27.98 21.10 3.44
C ASP A 277 26.77 21.36 4.35
N ASN A 278 26.91 21.00 5.63
CA ASN A 278 25.94 21.28 6.70
C ASN A 278 24.54 20.67 6.51
N LYS A 279 24.40 19.61 5.70
CA LYS A 279 23.12 18.88 5.54
C LYS A 279 22.95 17.68 6.46
N LEU A 280 24.02 17.14 7.04
CA LEU A 280 23.90 16.07 8.03
C LEU A 280 23.31 16.65 9.34
N PRO A 281 22.18 16.13 9.84
CA PRO A 281 21.64 16.58 11.12
C PRO A 281 22.55 16.17 12.28
N THR A 282 22.62 16.99 13.34
CA THR A 282 23.55 16.80 14.47
C THR A 282 22.92 16.86 15.85
N ASN A 283 21.62 17.19 15.96
CA ASN A 283 20.97 17.47 17.24
C ASN A 283 19.51 17.00 17.34
N LEU A 284 19.10 15.99 16.55
CA LEU A 284 17.70 15.57 16.51
C LEU A 284 17.22 15.03 17.87
N TRP A 285 18.04 14.24 18.57
CA TRP A 285 17.70 13.74 19.90
C TRP A 285 17.48 14.87 20.91
N ALA A 286 18.42 15.82 20.99
CA ALA A 286 18.34 16.94 21.93
C ALA A 286 17.11 17.82 21.67
N LYS A 287 16.79 18.07 20.39
CA LYS A 287 15.57 18.80 20.01
C LYS A 287 14.31 18.06 20.37
N ASN A 288 14.25 16.75 20.11
CA ASN A 288 13.09 15.93 20.47
C ASN A 288 12.89 15.90 21.99
N HIS A 289 13.95 15.68 22.76
CA HIS A 289 13.88 15.63 24.22
C HIS A 289 13.46 16.96 24.83
N LEU A 290 13.87 18.09 24.24
CA LEU A 290 13.46 19.43 24.67
C LEU A 290 11.96 19.68 24.46
N ILE A 291 11.39 19.17 23.37
CA ILE A 291 10.00 19.43 22.98
C ILE A 291 9.03 18.41 23.60
N SER A 292 9.36 17.12 23.54
CA SER A 292 8.48 16.01 23.91
C SER A 292 9.19 15.01 24.82
N GLY A 293 9.77 15.52 25.92
CA GLY A 293 10.42 14.70 26.95
C GLY A 293 9.47 13.62 27.50
N GLY A 294 9.87 12.34 27.37
CA GLY A 294 9.00 11.19 27.69
C GLY A 294 8.39 10.50 26.48
N ASN A 295 8.78 10.86 25.26
CA ASN A 295 8.44 10.15 24.02
C ASN A 295 9.68 9.53 23.38
N PRO A 296 9.52 8.43 22.63
CA PRO A 296 10.59 7.89 21.81
C PRO A 296 10.97 8.89 20.71
N ASN A 297 12.25 8.92 20.33
CA ASN A 297 12.67 9.72 19.17
C ASN A 297 12.16 9.08 17.88
N SER A 298 11.28 9.78 17.17
CA SER A 298 10.44 9.22 16.12
C SER A 298 10.58 9.98 14.80
N ILE A 299 11.26 9.35 13.82
CA ILE A 299 11.34 9.86 12.45
C ILE A 299 10.27 9.15 11.61
N MET A 300 9.20 9.87 11.27
CA MET A 300 8.04 9.31 10.58
C MET A 300 8.18 9.32 9.06
N GLU A 301 9.05 10.16 8.51
CA GLU A 301 9.59 10.01 7.16
C GLU A 301 11.09 10.33 7.13
N ALA A 302 11.91 9.31 6.99
CA ALA A 302 13.33 9.42 6.73
C ALA A 302 13.60 9.24 5.24
N GLN A 303 14.36 10.15 4.65
CA GLN A 303 14.71 10.09 3.23
C GLN A 303 15.35 8.76 2.83
N ALA A 304 14.68 8.04 1.93
CA ALA A 304 15.22 6.84 1.30
C ALA A 304 15.31 6.95 -0.23
N GLY A 305 15.11 8.16 -0.78
CA GLY A 305 15.13 8.44 -2.20
C GLY A 305 14.55 9.83 -2.50
N ALA A 306 14.08 10.05 -3.72
CA ALA A 306 13.31 11.22 -4.13
C ALA A 306 12.43 10.92 -5.35
N GLN A 307 11.31 11.63 -5.45
CA GLN A 307 10.35 11.47 -6.55
C GLN A 307 10.96 11.82 -7.92
N GLY A 308 10.51 11.16 -8.98
CA GLY A 308 10.75 11.60 -10.36
C GLY A 308 9.87 12.80 -10.73
N ARG A 309 10.40 13.75 -11.50
CA ARG A 309 9.67 14.94 -11.98
C ARG A 309 9.86 15.17 -13.47
N TRP A 310 8.86 15.81 -14.10
CA TRP A 310 8.93 16.17 -15.51
C TRP A 310 10.15 17.06 -15.80
N GLY A 311 11.00 16.67 -16.77
CA GLY A 311 12.16 17.45 -17.19
C GLY A 311 13.31 17.52 -16.18
N TRP A 312 13.30 16.67 -15.14
CA TRP A 312 14.31 16.65 -14.07
C TRP A 312 15.12 15.33 -14.09
N PHE A 313 15.95 15.11 -13.06
CA PHE A 313 16.74 13.90 -12.84
C PHE A 313 15.88 12.63 -12.85
N SER A 314 16.47 11.52 -13.30
CA SER A 314 15.82 10.21 -13.26
C SER A 314 15.77 9.64 -11.84
N THR A 315 14.88 8.68 -11.60
CA THR A 315 14.86 7.93 -10.34
C THR A 315 16.12 7.09 -10.13
N ASP A 316 16.82 6.70 -11.19
CA ASP A 316 18.13 6.03 -11.10
C ASP A 316 19.27 7.00 -10.71
N ASP A 317 19.21 8.26 -11.14
CA ASP A 317 20.10 9.32 -10.63
C ASP A 317 19.89 9.51 -9.12
N CYS A 318 18.63 9.51 -8.68
CA CYS A 318 18.28 9.55 -7.25
C CYS A 318 18.75 8.32 -6.48
N ALA A 319 18.58 7.11 -7.04
CA ALA A 319 19.06 5.87 -6.43
C ALA A 319 20.58 5.86 -6.24
N THR A 320 21.32 6.52 -7.14
CA THR A 320 22.77 6.66 -7.06
C THR A 320 23.17 7.70 -6.01
N PHE A 321 22.56 8.88 -6.05
CA PHE A 321 22.88 9.98 -5.14
C PHE A 321 22.50 9.68 -3.68
N ILE A 322 21.38 9.00 -3.48
CA ILE A 322 20.83 8.53 -2.20
C ILE A 322 20.98 7.00 -2.13
N GLY A 323 22.18 6.51 -2.47
CA GLY A 323 22.52 5.07 -2.52
C GLY A 323 23.05 4.51 -1.20
N SER A 324 23.73 3.36 -1.25
CA SER A 324 24.27 2.67 -0.05
C SER A 324 25.18 3.55 0.82
N SER A 325 25.93 4.47 0.21
CA SER A 325 26.75 5.44 0.94
C SER A 325 25.93 6.39 1.80
N PHE A 326 24.79 6.85 1.29
CA PHE A 326 23.85 7.69 2.04
C PHE A 326 23.33 6.93 3.26
N GLU A 327 22.88 5.70 3.06
CA GLU A 327 22.28 4.89 4.13
C GLU A 327 23.27 4.66 5.28
N ARG A 328 24.49 4.22 4.98
CA ARG A 328 25.48 3.96 6.03
C ARG A 328 25.90 5.22 6.78
N VAL A 329 25.95 6.39 6.14
CA VAL A 329 26.28 7.65 6.84
C VAL A 329 25.08 8.22 7.59
N PHE A 330 23.95 8.39 6.92
CA PHE A 330 22.78 9.08 7.47
C PHE A 330 21.96 8.20 8.41
N TYR A 331 21.74 6.92 8.10
CA TYR A 331 20.94 6.05 8.97
C TYR A 331 21.71 5.68 10.24
N LYS A 332 23.03 5.43 10.17
CA LYS A 332 23.84 5.26 11.39
C LYS A 332 23.92 6.56 12.20
N ASN A 333 23.85 7.72 11.55
CA ASN A 333 23.68 9.00 12.24
C ASN A 333 22.28 9.13 12.89
N TYR A 334 21.21 8.61 12.29
CA TYR A 334 19.91 8.51 12.96
C TYR A 334 19.93 7.54 14.15
N VAL A 335 20.67 6.44 14.04
CA VAL A 335 20.93 5.54 15.18
C VAL A 335 21.57 6.31 16.31
N SER A 336 22.54 7.18 16.02
CA SER A 336 23.23 8.07 16.98
C SER A 336 22.32 9.03 17.76
N PHE A 337 21.06 9.17 17.34
CA PHE A 337 20.04 9.95 18.05
C PHE A 337 19.08 9.09 18.88
N SER A 338 19.42 7.82 19.15
CA SER A 338 18.52 6.86 19.83
C SER A 338 17.13 6.83 19.19
N THR A 339 17.08 6.86 17.85
CA THR A 339 15.85 6.80 17.05
C THR A 339 15.29 5.38 17.06
N THR A 340 14.20 5.16 17.82
CA THR A 340 13.58 3.84 17.98
C THR A 340 12.28 3.67 17.20
N ILE A 341 11.80 4.75 16.56
CA ILE A 341 10.80 4.71 15.50
C ILE A 341 11.40 5.41 14.28
N MET A 342 11.65 4.65 13.21
CA MET A 342 12.26 5.14 11.97
C MET A 342 11.51 4.55 10.79
N ASN A 343 10.80 5.38 10.05
CA ASN A 343 10.11 4.99 8.83
C ASN A 343 10.85 5.53 7.59
N LEU A 344 11.24 4.64 6.67
CA LEU A 344 11.94 5.00 5.44
C LEU A 344 10.95 5.31 4.31
N TYR A 345 10.91 6.58 3.89
CA TYR A 345 10.06 7.05 2.79
C TYR A 345 10.92 7.26 1.53
N MET A 346 10.81 6.45 0.47
CA MET A 346 10.01 5.22 0.30
C MET A 346 10.86 3.96 0.48
N MET A 347 10.25 2.89 0.99
CA MET A 347 10.82 1.54 0.91
C MET A 347 10.49 0.88 -0.44
N TYR A 348 9.22 1.00 -0.86
CA TYR A 348 8.75 0.65 -2.19
C TYR A 348 7.80 1.75 -2.68
N GLY A 349 8.17 2.41 -3.77
CA GLY A 349 7.39 3.53 -4.27
C GLY A 349 6.20 3.14 -5.17
N GLY A 350 6.39 2.21 -6.12
CA GLY A 350 5.35 1.79 -7.07
C GLY A 350 5.15 2.75 -8.25
N THR A 351 3.92 2.79 -8.80
CA THR A 351 3.61 3.53 -10.04
C THR A 351 2.43 4.49 -9.83
N ASN A 352 2.55 5.71 -10.38
CA ASN A 352 1.44 6.65 -10.53
C ASN A 352 0.62 6.34 -11.79
N TRP A 353 0.02 5.15 -11.84
CA TRP A 353 -0.86 4.72 -12.93
C TRP A 353 -2.16 5.53 -12.95
N GLY A 354 -2.84 5.57 -14.09
CA GLY A 354 -4.18 6.16 -14.23
C GLY A 354 -4.33 7.54 -13.60
N GLY A 355 -3.65 8.57 -14.12
CA GLY A 355 -3.87 9.97 -13.69
C GLY A 355 -3.52 10.32 -12.24
N LEU A 356 -2.91 9.40 -11.47
CA LEU A 356 -2.67 9.56 -10.02
C LEU A 356 -1.68 10.67 -9.64
N ALA A 357 -0.72 10.96 -10.53
CA ALA A 357 0.39 11.88 -10.22
C ALA A 357 -0.10 13.31 -9.96
N SER A 358 0.60 14.04 -9.09
CA SER A 358 0.53 15.50 -9.09
C SER A 358 1.20 16.07 -10.36
N PRO A 359 0.88 17.31 -10.79
CA PRO A 359 1.39 17.89 -12.04
C PRO A 359 2.91 17.91 -12.20
N ALA A 360 3.67 18.02 -11.11
CA ALA A 360 5.12 18.01 -11.18
C ALA A 360 5.72 16.59 -11.35
N THR A 361 4.95 15.55 -11.06
CA THR A 361 5.43 14.17 -10.89
C THR A 361 5.17 13.35 -12.15
N ILE A 362 6.08 12.43 -12.48
CA ILE A 362 5.92 11.52 -13.63
C ILE A 362 5.18 10.23 -13.23
N THR A 363 4.88 9.38 -14.22
CA THR A 363 4.20 8.10 -14.01
C THR A 363 5.00 7.16 -13.09
N SER A 364 6.33 7.08 -13.24
CA SER A 364 7.15 6.27 -12.33
C SER A 364 7.18 6.92 -10.95
N TYR A 365 6.93 6.11 -9.91
CA TYR A 365 7.21 6.49 -8.53
C TYR A 365 8.23 5.52 -7.92
N ASP A 366 9.18 5.02 -8.71
CA ASP A 366 10.30 4.18 -8.23
C ASP A 366 11.06 4.81 -7.06
N TYR A 367 11.11 6.16 -7.05
CA TYR A 367 11.65 6.98 -5.97
C TYR A 367 13.17 6.84 -5.76
N GLY A 368 13.87 5.97 -6.49
CA GLY A 368 15.22 5.55 -6.12
C GLY A 368 15.26 4.76 -4.79
N SER A 369 14.13 4.16 -4.42
CA SER A 369 13.95 3.40 -3.17
C SER A 369 14.74 2.08 -3.14
N PRO A 370 14.95 1.46 -1.96
CA PRO A 370 15.62 0.16 -1.86
C PRO A 370 14.98 -0.93 -2.72
N ILE A 371 13.65 -1.03 -2.73
CA ILE A 371 12.90 -1.94 -3.60
C ILE A 371 12.46 -1.17 -4.85
N LYS A 372 12.95 -1.56 -6.03
CA LYS A 372 12.60 -0.89 -7.29
C LYS A 372 11.08 -0.91 -7.56
N GLU A 373 10.59 -0.01 -8.40
CA GLU A 373 9.20 -0.01 -8.89
C GLU A 373 8.77 -1.38 -9.44
N ASN A 374 9.69 -2.07 -10.11
CA ASN A 374 9.51 -3.41 -10.65
C ASN A 374 9.79 -4.56 -9.65
N ARG A 375 9.91 -4.23 -8.36
CA ARG A 375 10.12 -5.12 -7.21
C ARG A 375 11.46 -5.87 -7.17
N LEU A 376 12.38 -5.63 -8.10
CA LEU A 376 13.71 -6.25 -8.08
C LEU A 376 14.60 -5.67 -6.96
N LEU A 377 15.46 -6.54 -6.41
CA LEU A 377 16.39 -6.22 -5.32
C LEU A 377 17.83 -5.96 -5.80
N THR A 378 18.00 -5.36 -6.98
CA THR A 378 19.33 -5.21 -7.61
C THR A 378 20.13 -4.00 -7.10
N ARG A 379 19.53 -3.13 -6.28
CA ARG A 379 20.21 -1.94 -5.74
C ARG A 379 21.01 -2.33 -4.51
N GLU A 380 22.31 -2.00 -4.49
CA GLU A 380 23.21 -2.28 -3.36
C GLU A 380 22.66 -1.75 -2.02
N LYS A 381 21.95 -0.62 -2.07
CA LYS A 381 21.31 0.00 -0.91
C LYS A 381 20.34 -0.94 -0.17
N TYR A 382 19.63 -1.82 -0.88
CA TYR A 382 18.81 -2.84 -0.21
C TYR A 382 19.65 -3.75 0.70
N SER A 383 20.80 -4.21 0.20
CA SER A 383 21.69 -5.08 0.96
C SER A 383 22.46 -4.35 2.06
N GLU A 384 22.87 -3.09 1.86
CA GLU A 384 23.47 -2.26 2.91
C GLU A 384 22.47 -2.02 4.06
N LEU A 385 21.23 -1.68 3.72
CA LEU A 385 20.16 -1.48 4.69
C LEU A 385 19.90 -2.73 5.53
N LYS A 386 19.95 -3.93 4.92
CA LYS A 386 19.83 -5.21 5.63
C LYS A 386 20.90 -5.36 6.72
N LEU A 387 22.13 -4.92 6.47
CA LEU A 387 23.21 -5.03 7.47
C LEU A 387 22.88 -4.23 8.73
N LEU A 388 22.42 -2.99 8.55
CA LEU A 388 22.04 -2.12 9.67
C LEU A 388 20.81 -2.67 10.41
N ALA A 389 19.77 -3.05 9.67
CA ALA A 389 18.52 -3.51 10.27
C ALA A 389 18.71 -4.80 11.08
N GLN A 390 19.42 -5.79 10.53
CA GLN A 390 19.70 -7.05 11.24
C GLN A 390 20.56 -6.84 12.48
N PHE A 391 21.54 -5.95 12.43
CA PHE A 391 22.33 -5.57 13.60
C PHE A 391 21.46 -5.00 14.72
N LEU A 392 20.58 -4.04 14.39
CA LEU A 392 19.72 -3.40 15.38
C LEU A 392 18.71 -4.38 16.00
N LEU A 393 18.19 -5.33 15.23
CA LEU A 393 17.27 -6.37 15.72
C LEU A 393 17.87 -7.24 16.83
N VAL A 394 19.15 -7.60 16.70
CA VAL A 394 19.86 -8.42 17.71
C VAL A 394 20.52 -7.57 18.80
N SER A 395 20.26 -6.26 18.84
CA SER A 395 20.86 -5.30 19.76
C SER A 395 19.83 -4.70 20.72
N PRO A 396 19.16 -5.48 21.60
CA PRO A 396 18.08 -4.99 22.44
C PRO A 396 18.48 -3.83 23.37
N ALA A 397 19.76 -3.76 23.79
CA ALA A 397 20.29 -2.66 24.58
C ALA A 397 20.18 -1.30 23.87
N TYR A 398 20.07 -1.27 22.53
CA TYR A 398 19.83 -0.04 21.76
C TYR A 398 18.54 0.66 22.18
N LEU A 399 17.49 -0.11 22.50
CA LEU A 399 16.15 0.36 22.81
C LEU A 399 16.02 1.13 24.13
N THR A 400 17.10 1.21 24.89
CA THR A 400 17.24 1.93 26.15
C THR A 400 18.43 2.87 26.15
N THR A 401 18.97 3.21 24.96
CA THR A 401 20.12 4.11 24.85
C THR A 401 19.77 5.58 25.05
N LYS A 402 20.77 6.36 25.48
CA LYS A 402 20.81 7.81 25.35
C LYS A 402 22.19 8.26 24.81
N PRO A 403 22.27 9.30 23.98
CA PRO A 403 23.54 9.90 23.60
C PRO A 403 24.16 10.63 24.79
N LEU A 404 25.42 10.32 25.12
CA LEU A 404 26.11 10.90 26.28
C LEU A 404 26.87 12.19 25.96
N ASN A 405 27.30 12.37 24.71
CA ASN A 405 28.13 13.49 24.28
C ASN A 405 27.44 14.45 23.29
N GLN A 406 26.13 14.36 23.12
CA GLN A 406 25.31 15.33 22.38
C GLN A 406 24.70 16.36 23.35
N VAL A 407 25.51 17.29 23.85
CA VAL A 407 25.05 18.44 24.67
C VAL A 407 24.53 19.55 23.73
N PRO A 408 23.54 20.37 24.13
CA PRO A 408 22.89 21.31 23.23
C PRO A 408 23.82 22.48 22.86
N VAL A 409 23.86 22.82 21.58
CA VAL A 409 24.35 24.09 21.00
C VAL A 409 25.88 24.24 20.89
N ASN A 410 26.35 24.17 19.63
CA ASN A 410 27.57 24.78 19.07
C ASN A 410 28.97 24.18 19.28
N THR A 411 29.12 22.98 19.85
CA THR A 411 30.42 22.29 19.82
C THR A 411 30.26 20.81 19.52
N VAL A 412 30.31 20.45 18.22
CA VAL A 412 30.90 19.17 17.83
C VAL A 412 32.40 19.30 18.06
N ASN A 413 32.83 19.27 19.33
CA ASN A 413 34.25 19.12 19.61
C ASN A 413 34.63 17.72 19.17
N GLY A 414 35.41 17.67 18.08
CA GLY A 414 35.97 16.45 17.54
C GLY A 414 36.77 15.64 18.58
N SER A 415 36.88 14.35 18.28
CA SER A 415 38.01 13.49 18.66
C SER A 415 38.36 13.29 20.14
N THR A 416 37.42 13.17 21.08
CA THR A 416 37.80 12.64 22.41
C THR A 416 38.05 11.13 22.38
N PHE A 417 37.43 10.41 21.44
CA PHE A 417 37.53 8.95 21.37
C PHE A 417 38.35 8.44 20.19
N THR A 418 38.72 9.28 19.23
CA THR A 418 39.62 8.89 18.14
C THR A 418 40.93 9.66 18.23
N ASN A 419 42.03 9.04 17.83
CA ASN A 419 43.30 9.77 17.66
C ASN A 419 43.38 10.56 16.34
N ASN A 420 42.35 10.46 15.49
CA ASN A 420 42.27 11.19 14.23
C ASN A 420 41.23 12.32 14.34
N PRO A 421 41.66 13.60 14.23
CA PRO A 421 40.79 14.77 14.38
C PRO A 421 39.82 14.97 13.21
N LEU A 422 40.00 14.25 12.09
CA LEU A 422 39.08 14.27 10.96
C LEU A 422 37.80 13.48 11.24
N LEU A 423 37.75 12.71 12.34
CA LEU A 423 36.64 11.84 12.68
C LEU A 423 35.83 12.40 13.85
N ALA A 424 34.53 12.15 13.81
CA ALA A 424 33.58 12.42 14.88
C ALA A 424 33.03 11.10 15.43
N THR A 425 32.87 11.02 16.74
CA THR A 425 32.34 9.84 17.43
C THR A 425 31.17 10.25 18.33
N THR A 426 30.02 9.60 18.16
CA THR A 426 28.89 9.68 19.09
C THR A 426 28.88 8.45 19.99
N GLN A 427 28.78 8.67 21.30
CA GLN A 427 28.64 7.61 22.30
C GLN A 427 27.17 7.46 22.70
N LEU A 428 26.59 6.30 22.46
CA LEU A 428 25.26 5.90 22.93
C LEU A 428 25.39 4.86 24.03
N ALA A 429 24.94 5.17 25.23
CA ALA A 429 24.98 4.24 26.35
C ALA A 429 23.58 3.71 26.67
N ASP A 430 23.46 2.40 26.89
CA ASP A 430 22.28 1.80 27.51
C ASP A 430 22.16 2.29 28.96
N VAL A 431 21.22 3.18 29.23
CA VAL A 431 21.06 3.80 30.56
C VAL A 431 20.17 3.00 31.49
N VAL A 432 19.54 1.92 31.01
CA VAL A 432 18.68 1.04 31.82
C VAL A 432 19.44 -0.22 32.21
N GLY A 433 20.01 -0.95 31.24
CA GLY A 433 20.83 -2.12 31.53
C GLY A 433 22.22 -1.77 32.09
N ASN A 434 22.69 -0.53 31.84
CA ASN A 434 23.97 0.02 32.32
C ASN A 434 25.17 -0.88 32.00
N LYS A 435 25.20 -1.42 30.78
CA LYS A 435 26.26 -2.31 30.28
C LYS A 435 26.76 -1.88 28.93
N THR A 436 25.92 -1.98 27.90
CA THR A 436 26.35 -1.84 26.50
C THR A 436 26.48 -0.37 26.08
N VAL A 437 27.55 -0.09 25.33
CA VAL A 437 27.77 1.21 24.68
C VAL A 437 28.01 1.01 23.20
N PHE A 438 27.37 1.85 22.38
CA PHE A 438 27.56 1.92 20.93
C PHE A 438 28.36 3.17 20.57
N TRP A 439 29.33 3.03 19.68
CA TRP A 439 30.25 4.08 19.26
C TRP A 439 30.10 4.31 17.76
N ILE A 440 29.35 5.35 17.39
CA ILE A 440 29.08 5.68 15.99
C ILE A 440 30.18 6.61 15.50
N VAL A 441 31.04 6.11 14.61
CA VAL A 441 32.18 6.85 14.04
C VAL A 441 31.85 7.23 12.61
N ARG A 442 32.14 8.48 12.24
CA ARG A 442 32.04 9.02 10.87
C ARG A 442 33.12 10.07 10.62
N HIS A 443 33.34 10.47 9.37
CA HIS A 443 34.09 11.70 9.10
C HIS A 443 33.34 12.92 9.67
N ASN A 444 34.11 13.88 10.20
CA ASN A 444 33.56 15.15 10.67
C ASN A 444 32.97 15.93 9.49
N ALA A 445 33.74 16.04 8.40
CA ALA A 445 33.24 16.40 7.08
C ALA A 445 32.53 15.18 6.47
N TYR A 446 31.24 15.04 6.74
CA TYR A 446 30.44 13.85 6.43
C TYR A 446 30.39 13.48 4.93
N ASN A 447 30.69 14.45 4.05
CA ASN A 447 30.75 14.31 2.60
C ASN A 447 32.14 13.90 2.08
N SER A 448 33.15 13.77 2.95
CA SER A 448 34.52 13.37 2.60
C SER A 448 34.56 12.01 1.88
N LEU A 449 35.42 11.92 0.88
CA LEU A 449 35.72 10.69 0.14
C LEU A 449 37.06 10.07 0.58
N ASP A 450 37.74 10.66 1.57
CA ASP A 450 39.06 10.25 2.00
C ASP A 450 39.00 8.98 2.86
N ASN A 451 40.03 8.13 2.74
CA ASN A 451 40.25 7.06 3.70
C ASN A 451 41.07 7.59 4.90
N SER A 452 40.53 7.43 6.10
CA SER A 452 41.14 7.91 7.34
C SER A 452 41.51 6.75 8.26
N ALA A 453 42.81 6.59 8.55
CA ALA A 453 43.28 5.65 9.57
C ALA A 453 43.05 6.22 10.98
N TYR A 454 42.68 5.38 11.94
CA TYR A 454 42.46 5.79 13.33
C TYR A 454 42.63 4.63 14.33
N LYS A 455 42.75 5.00 15.60
CA LYS A 455 42.49 4.15 16.76
C LYS A 455 41.34 4.73 17.56
N LEU A 456 40.51 3.85 18.12
CA LEU A 456 39.36 4.20 18.95
C LEU A 456 39.68 3.94 20.42
N GLN A 457 39.52 4.95 21.27
CA GLN A 457 39.59 4.85 22.72
C GLN A 457 38.23 4.39 23.24
N ILE A 458 38.16 3.15 23.72
CA ILE A 458 36.93 2.51 24.19
C ILE A 458 37.07 2.18 25.69
N PRO A 459 36.39 2.92 26.57
CA PRO A 459 36.13 2.49 27.93
C PRO A 459 35.24 1.25 27.96
N THR A 460 35.59 0.28 28.80
CA THR A 460 34.84 -0.97 28.99
C THR A 460 34.76 -1.36 30.46
N SER A 461 33.98 -2.39 30.78
CA SER A 461 33.95 -3.01 32.12
C SER A 461 35.29 -3.60 32.59
N ARG A 462 36.31 -3.68 31.71
CA ARG A 462 37.67 -4.16 32.01
C ARG A 462 38.75 -3.10 31.82
N GLY A 463 38.35 -1.83 31.78
CA GLY A 463 39.26 -0.68 31.62
C GLY A 463 39.21 -0.08 30.22
N ASN A 464 40.14 0.84 29.96
CA ASN A 464 40.16 1.62 28.72
C ASN A 464 41.13 0.99 27.71
N PHE A 465 40.65 0.78 26.48
CA PHE A 465 41.43 0.20 25.40
C PHE A 465 41.61 1.18 24.25
N SER A 466 42.81 1.22 23.67
CA SER A 466 43.12 1.93 22.42
C SER A 466 43.10 0.92 21.28
N VAL A 467 41.95 0.77 20.61
CA VAL A 467 41.68 -0.29 19.63
C VAL A 467 42.12 0.14 18.22
N PRO A 468 42.93 -0.66 17.50
CA PRO A 468 43.38 -2.01 17.84
C PRO A 468 44.52 -2.00 18.88
N THR A 469 44.46 -2.93 19.82
CA THR A 469 45.43 -3.07 20.91
C THR A 469 46.64 -3.92 20.50
N LEU A 470 46.45 -4.89 19.61
CA LEU A 470 47.49 -5.83 19.20
C LEU A 470 48.34 -5.27 18.06
N GLN A 471 47.72 -4.93 16.93
CA GLN A 471 48.44 -4.44 15.75
C GLN A 471 47.56 -3.69 14.75
N GLY A 472 48.21 -2.85 13.94
CA GLY A 472 47.57 -2.08 12.88
C GLY A 472 46.76 -0.88 13.37
N SER A 473 45.94 -0.36 12.46
CA SER A 473 45.02 0.76 12.68
C SER A 473 43.68 0.43 12.01
N LEU A 474 42.59 0.93 12.57
CA LEU A 474 41.30 0.92 11.90
C LEU A 474 41.34 1.89 10.71
N SER A 475 40.45 1.68 9.74
CA SER A 475 40.23 2.59 8.62
C SER A 475 38.76 2.98 8.52
N LEU A 476 38.50 4.21 8.10
CA LEU A 476 37.18 4.69 7.72
C LEU A 476 37.25 5.22 6.30
N ASN A 477 36.60 4.50 5.38
CA ASN A 477 36.57 4.86 3.96
C ASN A 477 35.68 6.09 3.69
N GLY A 478 35.85 6.69 2.51
CA GLY A 478 35.04 7.82 2.06
C GLY A 478 33.54 7.53 2.14
N ARG A 479 32.76 8.47 2.69
CA ARG A 479 31.32 8.32 2.98
C ARG A 479 30.99 6.97 3.62
N ASP A 480 31.73 6.63 4.67
CA ASP A 480 31.44 5.50 5.55
C ASP A 480 31.15 5.99 6.96
N SER A 481 30.38 5.19 7.68
CA SER A 481 30.21 5.31 9.13
C SER A 481 30.11 3.90 9.70
N LYS A 482 30.63 3.71 10.91
CA LYS A 482 30.64 2.39 11.57
C LYS A 482 30.05 2.48 12.96
N ILE A 483 29.32 1.44 13.37
CA ILE A 483 28.87 1.26 14.75
C ILE A 483 29.80 0.24 15.42
N HIS A 484 30.71 0.73 16.26
CA HIS A 484 31.48 -0.14 17.14
C HIS A 484 30.71 -0.36 18.44
N VAL A 485 31.04 -1.42 19.17
CA VAL A 485 30.34 -1.75 20.41
C VAL A 485 31.33 -2.06 21.54
N SER A 486 30.91 -1.81 22.77
CA SER A 486 31.58 -2.29 23.98
C SER A 486 30.60 -2.81 25.01
N ASP A 487 31.04 -3.81 25.78
CA ASP A 487 30.23 -4.51 26.76
C ASP A 487 28.88 -4.98 26.18
N TYR A 488 28.94 -5.50 24.95
CA TYR A 488 27.78 -5.91 24.16
C TYR A 488 27.42 -7.36 24.47
N ASP A 489 26.22 -7.57 24.99
CA ASP A 489 25.71 -8.87 25.40
C ASP A 489 25.34 -9.74 24.19
N ILE A 490 25.85 -10.97 24.17
CA ILE A 490 25.56 -11.98 23.13
C ILE A 490 24.94 -13.25 23.72
N GLY A 491 24.10 -13.09 24.75
CA GLY A 491 23.29 -14.18 25.31
C GLY A 491 23.70 -14.62 26.71
N GLY A 492 24.18 -13.69 27.54
CA GLY A 492 24.35 -13.80 28.99
C GLY A 492 25.60 -14.56 29.47
N ASP A 493 26.04 -15.59 28.73
CA ASP A 493 27.20 -16.39 29.11
C ASP A 493 28.52 -15.79 28.57
N SER A 494 28.48 -14.95 27.55
CA SER A 494 29.67 -14.32 26.97
C SER A 494 29.33 -12.90 26.55
N THR A 495 30.33 -12.04 26.56
CA THR A 495 30.16 -10.62 26.20
C THR A 495 31.19 -10.25 25.16
N VAL A 496 30.80 -9.48 24.15
CA VAL A 496 31.74 -8.75 23.32
C VAL A 496 32.24 -7.56 24.13
N LEU A 497 33.42 -7.69 24.73
CA LEU A 497 34.03 -6.63 25.54
C LEU A 497 34.21 -5.36 24.72
N TYR A 498 34.73 -5.52 23.50
CA TYR A 498 34.64 -4.53 22.45
C TYR A 498 34.72 -5.20 21.08
N SER A 499 34.10 -4.59 20.08
CA SER A 499 34.32 -4.94 18.67
C SER A 499 34.43 -3.68 17.84
N SER A 500 35.51 -3.60 17.06
CA SER A 500 35.68 -2.57 16.03
C SER A 500 35.20 -3.01 14.64
N GLY A 501 34.94 -4.30 14.43
CA GLY A 501 34.24 -4.77 13.24
C GLY A 501 32.73 -4.67 13.46
N GLU A 502 31.96 -4.45 12.40
CA GLU A 502 30.51 -4.33 12.55
C GLU A 502 29.89 -5.71 12.68
N ILE A 503 29.10 -5.93 13.73
CA ILE A 503 28.35 -7.16 13.91
C ILE A 503 27.15 -7.10 12.95
N PHE A 504 27.03 -8.08 12.05
CA PHE A 504 25.84 -8.23 11.22
C PHE A 504 24.68 -8.84 12.03
N THR A 505 24.97 -9.97 12.67
CA THR A 505 24.02 -10.69 13.52
C THR A 505 24.77 -11.61 14.47
N TRP A 506 24.09 -12.11 15.50
CA TRP A 506 24.57 -13.19 16.34
C TRP A 506 23.40 -14.04 16.81
N ASN A 507 23.66 -15.28 17.17
CA ASN A 507 22.66 -16.15 17.78
C ASN A 507 23.29 -17.24 18.64
N LYS A 508 22.52 -17.75 19.60
CA LYS A 508 22.87 -18.89 20.44
C LYS A 508 22.10 -20.11 19.96
N PHE A 509 22.70 -20.85 19.04
CA PHE A 509 22.22 -22.16 18.65
C PHE A 509 22.60 -23.18 19.72
N SER A 510 21.80 -24.21 19.97
CA SER A 510 22.24 -25.32 20.81
C SER A 510 23.15 -26.24 19.99
N PRO A 511 24.42 -26.48 20.37
CA PRO A 511 25.13 -25.97 21.56
C PRO A 511 26.04 -24.74 21.32
N LYS A 512 26.05 -24.15 20.11
CA LYS A 512 26.99 -23.10 19.69
C LYS A 512 26.42 -21.67 19.66
N THR A 513 27.16 -20.73 20.23
CA THR A 513 27.00 -19.31 19.93
C THR A 513 27.76 -18.96 18.64
N ILE A 514 27.15 -18.18 17.75
CA ILE A 514 27.74 -17.72 16.50
C ILE A 514 27.60 -16.21 16.40
N VAL A 515 28.70 -15.51 16.10
CA VAL A 515 28.72 -14.07 15.83
C VAL A 515 29.23 -13.84 14.41
N VAL A 516 28.51 -13.06 13.60
CA VAL A 516 28.92 -12.70 12.24
C VAL A 516 29.38 -11.26 12.22
N ILE A 517 30.62 -11.04 11.78
CA ILE A 517 31.27 -9.73 11.72
C ILE A 517 31.65 -9.41 10.27
N HIS A 518 31.43 -8.16 9.87
CA HIS A 518 31.79 -7.65 8.55
C HIS A 518 32.55 -6.32 8.57
N GLY A 519 33.15 -5.99 7.44
CA GLY A 519 33.82 -4.71 7.16
C GLY A 519 34.12 -4.56 5.66
N PHE A 520 34.72 -3.45 5.23
CA PHE A 520 35.18 -3.34 3.85
C PHE A 520 36.35 -4.31 3.59
N PRO A 521 36.48 -4.84 2.36
CA PRO A 521 37.63 -5.64 1.95
C PRO A 521 38.98 -5.02 2.37
N GLY A 522 39.81 -5.79 3.08
CA GLY A 522 41.16 -5.37 3.49
C GLY A 522 41.24 -4.51 4.77
N GLU A 523 40.12 -4.08 5.36
CA GLU A 523 40.13 -3.35 6.64
C GLU A 523 40.71 -4.23 7.77
N ILE A 524 41.48 -3.61 8.66
CA ILE A 524 41.96 -4.26 9.89
C ILE A 524 41.00 -3.93 11.02
N HIS A 525 40.58 -4.95 11.75
CA HIS A 525 39.70 -4.86 12.90
C HIS A 525 40.19 -5.74 14.04
N GLU A 526 39.66 -5.46 15.22
CA GLU A 526 39.90 -6.22 16.44
C GLU A 526 38.62 -6.35 17.25
N THR A 527 38.40 -7.55 17.79
CA THR A 527 37.28 -7.88 18.68
C THR A 527 37.80 -8.64 19.89
N ALA A 528 37.41 -8.19 21.08
CA ALA A 528 37.68 -8.86 22.34
C ALA A 528 36.40 -9.44 22.93
N PHE A 529 36.48 -10.68 23.41
CA PHE A 529 35.39 -11.39 24.07
C PHE A 529 35.74 -11.67 25.53
N LEU A 530 34.77 -11.47 26.41
CA LEU A 530 34.78 -12.01 27.76
C LEU A 530 34.11 -13.37 27.76
N ILE A 531 34.88 -14.41 28.08
CA ILE A 531 34.42 -15.80 28.13
C ILE A 531 34.46 -16.29 29.59
N PRO A 532 33.48 -17.10 30.04
CA PRO A 532 33.51 -17.68 31.38
C PRO A 532 34.76 -18.53 31.59
N THR A 533 35.39 -18.39 32.76
CA THR A 533 36.60 -19.14 33.13
C THR A 533 36.37 -20.66 33.23
N SER A 534 35.11 -21.11 33.31
CA SER A 534 34.72 -22.52 33.25
C SER A 534 34.81 -23.14 31.85
N SER A 535 34.90 -22.32 30.80
CA SER A 535 34.98 -22.79 29.41
C SER A 535 36.40 -23.18 29.06
N LYS A 536 36.58 -24.35 28.43
CA LYS A 536 37.87 -24.70 27.82
C LYS A 536 38.09 -23.82 26.59
N ILE A 537 38.95 -22.80 26.74
CA ILE A 537 39.31 -21.88 25.67
C ILE A 537 40.26 -22.60 24.70
N GLU A 538 39.91 -22.59 23.41
CA GLU A 538 40.75 -23.13 22.34
C GLU A 538 40.49 -22.35 21.05
N VAL A 539 41.27 -21.29 20.83
CA VAL A 539 41.12 -20.43 19.66
C VAL A 539 41.77 -21.09 18.45
N LYS A 540 40.95 -21.43 17.44
CA LYS A 540 41.38 -22.07 16.20
C LYS A 540 40.69 -21.41 15.00
N GLN A 541 41.48 -21.01 14.01
CA GLN A 541 40.95 -20.68 12.68
C GLN A 541 40.64 -21.99 11.94
N ILE A 542 39.37 -22.30 11.77
CA ILE A 542 38.90 -23.55 11.15
C ILE A 542 38.85 -23.44 9.63
N GLN A 543 38.53 -22.25 9.12
CA GLN A 543 38.47 -21.96 7.69
C GLN A 543 38.90 -20.52 7.43
N GLY A 544 39.46 -20.25 6.25
CA GLY A 544 39.88 -18.92 5.82
C GLY A 544 41.23 -18.51 6.42
N SER A 545 41.57 -17.23 6.29
CA SER A 545 42.88 -16.69 6.67
C SER A 545 42.81 -15.25 7.20
N ALA A 546 41.66 -14.83 7.75
CA ALA A 546 41.50 -13.46 8.25
C ALA A 546 42.25 -13.18 9.56
N LEU A 547 42.47 -14.18 10.42
CA LEU A 547 43.13 -13.98 11.73
C LEU A 547 44.58 -13.56 11.54
N GLN A 548 44.96 -12.41 12.10
CA GLN A 548 46.31 -11.86 11.99
C GLN A 548 47.10 -11.98 13.30
N ASN A 549 46.44 -11.73 14.43
CA ASN A 549 47.06 -11.81 15.75
C ASN A 549 46.02 -12.18 16.81
N LEU A 550 46.49 -12.73 17.94
CA LEU A 550 45.65 -13.27 19.00
C LEU A 550 46.31 -13.01 20.36
N SER A 551 45.53 -12.52 21.32
CA SER A 551 45.90 -12.46 22.73
C SER A 551 44.86 -13.18 23.57
N ILE A 552 45.31 -14.02 24.49
CA ILE A 552 44.47 -14.73 25.46
C ILE A 552 45.00 -14.40 26.84
N THR A 553 44.15 -13.78 27.65
CA THR A 553 44.34 -13.62 29.10
C THR A 553 43.33 -14.51 29.83
N SER A 554 43.27 -14.47 31.16
CA SER A 554 42.42 -15.37 31.96
C SER A 554 40.97 -15.50 31.47
N ASP A 555 40.32 -14.37 31.19
CA ASP A 555 38.91 -14.28 30.78
C ASP A 555 38.69 -13.45 29.50
N ILE A 556 39.71 -12.73 29.00
CA ILE A 556 39.63 -11.91 27.78
C ILE A 556 40.38 -12.59 26.64
N ILE A 557 39.67 -12.79 25.53
CA ILE A 557 40.20 -13.30 24.26
C ILE A 557 40.08 -12.20 23.20
N THR A 558 41.22 -11.70 22.73
CA THR A 558 41.29 -10.64 21.71
C THR A 558 41.78 -11.21 20.39
N ILE A 559 40.95 -11.13 19.36
CA ILE A 559 41.31 -11.47 17.98
C ILE A 559 41.50 -10.20 17.15
N ASN A 560 42.64 -10.09 16.49
CA ASN A 560 42.92 -9.07 15.47
C ASN A 560 42.90 -9.73 14.10
N TYR A 561 42.16 -9.15 13.16
CA TYR A 561 41.89 -9.76 11.86
C TYR A 561 41.82 -8.73 10.75
N GLN A 562 42.15 -9.18 9.54
CA GLN A 562 41.96 -8.42 8.31
C GLN A 562 40.76 -8.97 7.56
N ILE A 563 39.84 -8.09 7.17
CA ILE A 563 38.65 -8.47 6.42
C ILE A 563 39.07 -9.07 5.06
N PRO A 564 38.56 -10.25 4.68
CA PRO A 564 38.92 -10.89 3.41
C PRO A 564 38.73 -9.99 2.19
N THR A 565 39.72 -9.96 1.30
CA THR A 565 39.63 -9.14 0.07
C THR A 565 38.76 -9.77 -1.02
N THR A 566 38.54 -11.08 -0.95
CA THR A 566 37.69 -11.86 -1.88
C THR A 566 36.41 -12.31 -1.19
N ALA A 567 35.40 -12.71 -1.97
CA ALA A 567 34.14 -13.25 -1.47
C ALA A 567 34.32 -14.60 -0.76
N SER A 568 34.80 -14.56 0.49
CA SER A 568 35.13 -15.71 1.31
C SER A 568 34.78 -15.43 2.78
N GLN A 569 34.63 -16.50 3.55
CA GLN A 569 34.38 -16.43 4.98
C GLN A 569 35.53 -17.07 5.75
N THR A 570 35.92 -16.44 6.84
CA THR A 570 36.82 -17.02 7.84
C THR A 570 36.00 -17.45 9.04
N ILE A 571 36.19 -18.69 9.51
CA ILE A 571 35.52 -19.23 10.68
C ILE A 571 36.57 -19.42 11.78
N ILE A 572 36.39 -18.73 12.91
CA ILE A 572 37.25 -18.84 14.08
C ILE A 572 36.42 -19.47 15.20
N SER A 573 36.85 -20.63 15.70
CA SER A 573 36.33 -21.22 16.93
C SER A 573 37.08 -20.63 18.11
N ILE A 574 36.37 -20.08 19.08
CA ILE A 574 36.92 -19.55 20.35
C ILE A 574 36.91 -20.65 21.42
N SER A 575 35.86 -21.46 21.41
CA SER A 575 35.69 -22.70 22.19
C SER A 575 34.85 -23.68 21.39
N SER A 576 34.64 -24.90 21.89
CA SER A 576 33.76 -25.89 21.22
C SER A 576 32.35 -25.37 20.92
N ASN A 577 31.89 -24.39 21.71
CA ASN A 577 30.52 -23.86 21.72
C ASN A 577 30.47 -22.38 21.33
N PHE A 578 31.55 -21.79 20.81
CA PHE A 578 31.54 -20.40 20.38
C PHE A 578 32.37 -20.18 19.11
N GLN A 579 31.73 -19.66 18.07
CA GLN A 579 32.34 -19.37 16.78
C GLN A 579 32.12 -17.92 16.35
N VAL A 580 33.09 -17.39 15.62
CA VAL A 580 33.05 -16.07 14.99
C VAL A 580 33.26 -16.26 13.49
N ILE A 581 32.37 -15.67 12.70
CA ILE A 581 32.39 -15.68 11.24
C ILE A 581 32.81 -14.27 10.80
N ILE A 582 33.91 -14.18 10.06
CA ILE A 582 34.42 -12.92 9.51
C ILE A 582 34.27 -12.95 7.99
N VAL A 583 33.58 -11.95 7.46
CA VAL A 583 33.31 -11.78 6.02
C VAL A 583 33.56 -10.35 5.60
N ASN A 584 33.77 -10.10 4.31
CA ASN A 584 33.66 -8.74 3.80
C ASN A 584 32.20 -8.33 3.61
N ARG A 585 31.96 -7.02 3.49
CA ARG A 585 30.61 -6.46 3.38
C ARG A 585 29.82 -7.07 2.22
N ASN A 586 30.43 -7.18 1.04
CA ASN A 586 29.75 -7.72 -0.14
C ASN A 586 29.32 -9.18 0.08
N THR A 587 30.11 -9.97 0.82
CA THR A 587 29.73 -11.35 1.21
C THR A 587 28.65 -11.33 2.30
N ALA A 588 28.67 -10.36 3.21
CA ALA A 588 27.63 -10.18 4.22
C ALA A 588 26.26 -9.84 3.60
N PHE A 589 26.23 -9.22 2.41
CA PHE A 589 25.00 -9.00 1.65
C PHE A 589 24.26 -10.31 1.29
N ASP A 590 24.95 -11.44 1.24
CA ASP A 590 24.36 -12.75 0.97
C ASP A 590 23.79 -13.42 2.24
N PHE A 591 23.95 -12.82 3.42
CA PHE A 591 23.43 -13.40 4.66
C PHE A 591 21.98 -12.94 4.95
N TRP A 592 21.19 -13.85 5.51
CA TRP A 592 19.79 -13.67 5.91
C TRP A 592 19.57 -14.29 7.28
N VAL A 593 18.60 -13.77 8.03
CA VAL A 593 18.27 -14.23 9.38
C VAL A 593 16.77 -14.52 9.49
N PRO A 594 16.26 -15.56 8.80
CA PRO A 594 14.85 -15.91 8.92
C PRO A 594 14.52 -16.41 10.34
N THR A 595 13.29 -16.11 10.78
CA THR A 595 12.75 -16.45 12.10
C THR A 595 11.43 -17.21 11.97
N TRP A 596 11.09 -18.01 12.97
CA TRP A 596 9.80 -18.68 13.16
C TRP A 596 9.49 -18.76 14.67
N ASP A 597 8.31 -19.27 15.05
CA ASP A 597 7.76 -19.15 16.41
C ASP A 597 8.72 -19.49 17.57
N ASN A 598 9.61 -20.48 17.37
CA ASN A 598 10.53 -20.96 18.39
C ASN A 598 11.99 -21.07 17.90
N GLY A 599 12.38 -20.32 16.88
CA GLY A 599 13.75 -20.40 16.38
C GLY A 599 14.09 -19.46 15.24
N SER A 600 15.34 -19.54 14.84
CA SER A 600 15.89 -18.78 13.71
C SER A 600 17.08 -19.52 13.13
N ALA A 601 17.54 -19.07 11.98
CA ALA A 601 18.75 -19.58 11.33
C ALA A 601 19.53 -18.42 10.74
N ILE A 602 20.84 -18.60 10.56
CA ILE A 602 21.65 -17.73 9.72
C ILE A 602 21.85 -18.45 8.39
N VAL A 603 21.37 -17.85 7.30
CA VAL A 603 21.38 -18.46 5.96
C VAL A 603 22.21 -17.60 5.03
N LYS A 604 23.20 -18.18 4.37
CA LYS A 604 23.93 -17.54 3.28
C LYS A 604 23.33 -18.00 1.95
N SER A 605 22.77 -17.07 1.18
CA SER A 605 22.14 -17.27 -0.13
C SER A 605 22.09 -15.94 -0.91
N PRO A 606 22.35 -15.91 -2.23
CA PRO A 606 22.72 -14.66 -2.92
C PRO A 606 21.57 -13.71 -3.31
N TYR A 607 20.30 -14.13 -3.30
CA TYR A 607 19.21 -13.25 -3.78
C TYR A 607 18.13 -12.92 -2.73
N LEU A 608 17.36 -13.90 -2.25
CA LEU A 608 16.33 -13.64 -1.24
C LEU A 608 15.95 -14.91 -0.47
N ILE A 609 15.84 -14.78 0.86
CA ILE A 609 15.13 -15.73 1.72
C ILE A 609 13.89 -15.03 2.27
N ARG A 610 12.71 -15.54 1.92
CA ARG A 610 11.40 -14.96 2.27
C ARG A 610 10.94 -15.40 3.66
N SER A 611 11.06 -16.68 3.95
CA SER A 611 10.60 -17.26 5.21
C SER A 611 11.32 -18.58 5.51
N ALA A 612 11.27 -18.99 6.77
CA ALA A 612 11.68 -20.32 7.21
C ALA A 612 10.67 -20.93 8.18
N SER A 613 10.61 -22.25 8.22
CA SER A 613 9.86 -23.02 9.22
C SER A 613 10.58 -24.34 9.50
N LEU A 614 10.53 -24.83 10.73
CA LEU A 614 11.09 -26.13 11.09
C LEU A 614 9.94 -27.16 11.19
N ASP A 615 10.04 -28.25 10.45
CA ASP A 615 9.05 -29.33 10.56
C ASP A 615 9.34 -30.30 11.72
N GLY A 616 8.38 -31.16 12.04
CA GLY A 616 8.49 -32.14 13.12
C GLY A 616 9.54 -33.24 12.89
N THR A 617 10.22 -33.27 11.74
CA THR A 617 11.29 -34.21 11.41
C THR A 617 12.69 -33.62 11.57
N GLY A 618 12.80 -32.33 11.90
CA GLY A 618 14.08 -31.61 11.97
C GLY A 618 14.56 -31.09 10.62
N THR A 619 13.66 -30.98 9.62
CA THR A 619 13.98 -30.37 8.32
C THR A 619 13.62 -28.89 8.34
N LEU A 620 14.61 -28.02 8.10
CA LEU A 620 14.39 -26.59 7.93
C LEU A 620 13.86 -26.32 6.52
N ALA A 621 12.58 -25.97 6.41
CA ALA A 621 11.96 -25.55 5.17
C ALA A 621 12.23 -24.05 4.93
N LEU A 622 13.03 -23.76 3.91
CA LEU A 622 13.32 -22.43 3.42
C LEU A 622 12.44 -22.10 2.20
N ARG A 623 11.95 -20.87 2.13
CA ARG A 623 11.29 -20.34 0.95
C ARG A 623 12.02 -19.07 0.50
N GLY A 624 12.32 -18.96 -0.78
CA GLY A 624 13.16 -17.89 -1.30
C GLY A 624 13.22 -17.84 -2.81
N ASP A 625 14.02 -16.92 -3.33
CA ASP A 625 14.13 -16.65 -4.76
C ASP A 625 15.57 -16.81 -5.24
N LEU A 626 15.72 -17.20 -6.50
CA LEU A 626 17.00 -17.44 -7.19
C LEU A 626 17.05 -16.60 -8.47
N ASN A 627 18.09 -15.77 -8.60
CA ASN A 627 18.38 -15.00 -9.82
C ASN A 627 19.57 -15.55 -10.62
N GLN A 628 20.07 -16.73 -10.24
CA GLN A 628 21.16 -17.46 -10.89
C GLN A 628 20.79 -18.93 -10.97
N THR A 629 21.23 -19.61 -12.03
CA THR A 629 20.87 -21.01 -12.31
C THR A 629 21.38 -21.99 -11.25
N GLU A 630 22.55 -21.74 -10.68
CA GLU A 630 23.14 -22.57 -9.63
C GLU A 630 23.77 -21.67 -8.57
N VAL A 631 23.44 -21.90 -7.30
CA VAL A 631 23.97 -21.15 -6.16
C VAL A 631 24.30 -22.08 -5.01
N SER A 632 25.48 -21.92 -4.43
CA SER A 632 25.82 -22.60 -3.18
C SER A 632 25.25 -21.84 -1.99
N ALA A 633 24.61 -22.56 -1.08
CA ALA A 633 23.99 -22.02 0.12
C ALA A 633 24.50 -22.72 1.38
N GLU A 634 24.39 -22.03 2.51
CA GLU A 634 24.85 -22.52 3.80
C GLU A 634 23.93 -22.07 4.94
N VAL A 635 23.63 -22.99 5.85
CA VAL A 635 22.75 -22.76 6.99
C VAL A 635 23.51 -23.03 8.29
N PHE A 636 23.42 -22.07 9.20
CA PHE A 636 23.81 -22.21 10.60
C PHE A 636 22.54 -22.19 11.46
N ALA A 637 22.30 -23.26 12.21
CA ALA A 637 21.12 -23.45 13.04
C ALA A 637 21.43 -24.38 14.22
N ASN A 638 20.41 -24.66 15.04
CA ASN A 638 20.46 -25.65 16.12
C ASN A 638 20.78 -27.06 15.59
N ASP A 639 21.35 -27.90 16.45
CA ASP A 639 21.68 -29.31 16.10
C ASP A 639 20.45 -30.19 15.85
N ASP A 640 19.24 -29.78 16.23
CA ASP A 640 17.99 -30.46 15.85
C ASP A 640 17.63 -30.28 14.36
N VAL A 641 18.24 -29.30 13.69
CA VAL A 641 18.16 -29.15 12.24
C VAL A 641 19.11 -30.15 11.58
N GLN A 642 18.51 -31.19 10.99
CA GLN A 642 19.21 -32.30 10.35
C GLN A 642 19.12 -32.28 8.83
N GLY A 643 18.13 -31.57 8.28
CA GLY A 643 17.91 -31.46 6.84
C GLY A 643 17.47 -30.05 6.44
N VAL A 644 17.49 -29.79 5.13
CA VAL A 644 16.97 -28.55 4.54
C VAL A 644 16.05 -28.92 3.37
N SER A 645 14.98 -28.15 3.21
CA SER A 645 14.23 -28.08 1.95
C SER A 645 14.17 -26.64 1.47
N PHE A 646 14.12 -26.44 0.16
CA PHE A 646 14.01 -25.13 -0.47
C PHE A 646 12.83 -25.12 -1.44
N ASN A 647 11.91 -24.17 -1.29
CA ASN A 647 10.69 -24.05 -2.09
C ASN A 647 9.91 -25.38 -2.22
N GLY A 648 9.83 -26.12 -1.11
CA GLY A 648 9.09 -27.40 -1.02
C GLY A 648 9.86 -28.63 -1.53
N LYS A 649 11.10 -28.49 -1.99
CA LYS A 649 11.94 -29.61 -2.45
C LYS A 649 13.07 -29.87 -1.45
N SER A 650 13.25 -31.11 -1.02
CA SER A 650 14.41 -31.51 -0.21
C SER A 650 15.70 -31.30 -0.99
N VAL A 651 16.75 -30.83 -0.30
CA VAL A 651 18.09 -30.65 -0.87
C VAL A 651 19.07 -31.56 -0.16
N GLU A 652 20.06 -32.07 -0.91
CA GLU A 652 21.13 -32.86 -0.32
C GLU A 652 22.07 -31.94 0.46
N VAL A 653 22.23 -32.23 1.76
CA VAL A 653 23.05 -31.41 2.66
C VAL A 653 24.33 -32.14 3.05
N THR A 654 25.44 -31.42 3.04
CA THR A 654 26.70 -31.87 3.63
C THR A 654 27.00 -31.04 4.87
N ARG A 655 27.25 -31.72 6.00
CA ARG A 655 27.65 -31.03 7.23
C ARG A 655 29.12 -30.62 7.15
N SER A 656 29.40 -29.34 7.36
CA SER A 656 30.77 -28.82 7.39
C SER A 656 31.51 -29.24 8.66
N SER A 657 32.85 -29.13 8.64
CA SER A 657 33.69 -29.40 9.82
C SER A 657 33.39 -28.50 11.02
N TYR A 658 32.75 -27.36 10.81
CA TYR A 658 32.35 -26.42 11.85
C TYR A 658 30.85 -26.43 12.15
N GLY A 659 30.09 -27.35 11.55
CA GLY A 659 28.73 -27.72 11.97
C GLY A 659 27.58 -27.12 11.17
N SER A 660 27.84 -26.24 10.20
CA SER A 660 26.82 -25.75 9.26
C SER A 660 26.37 -26.83 8.28
N LEU A 661 25.20 -26.64 7.69
CA LEU A 661 24.68 -27.46 6.58
C LEU A 661 24.93 -26.71 5.26
N ARG A 662 25.67 -27.32 4.35
CA ARG A 662 25.95 -26.78 3.01
C ARG A 662 25.19 -27.57 1.95
N PHE A 663 24.70 -26.89 0.93
CA PHE A 663 23.95 -27.48 -0.17
C PHE A 663 23.99 -26.56 -1.39
N ASP A 664 23.75 -27.13 -2.56
CA ASP A 664 23.60 -26.36 -3.80
C ASP A 664 22.12 -26.28 -4.18
N LEU A 665 21.71 -25.09 -4.60
CA LEU A 665 20.40 -24.83 -5.15
C LEU A 665 20.51 -24.66 -6.66
N ARG A 666 19.58 -25.25 -7.39
CA ARG A 666 19.47 -25.09 -8.83
C ARG A 666 18.06 -24.65 -9.19
N THR A 667 17.96 -23.72 -10.14
CA THR A 667 16.65 -23.34 -10.66
C THR A 667 16.01 -24.53 -11.37
N SER A 668 14.70 -24.67 -11.21
CA SER A 668 13.93 -25.70 -11.91
C SER A 668 13.55 -25.31 -13.34
N SER A 669 13.81 -24.07 -13.73
CA SER A 669 13.63 -23.57 -15.10
C SER A 669 14.78 -22.66 -15.53
N ASP A 670 14.92 -22.48 -16.85
CA ASP A 670 15.85 -21.51 -17.41
C ASP A 670 15.43 -20.08 -17.01
N LEU A 671 16.39 -19.26 -16.59
CA LEU A 671 16.17 -17.85 -16.26
C LEU A 671 16.16 -16.98 -17.52
N LYS A 672 15.35 -17.38 -18.51
CA LYS A 672 15.17 -16.69 -19.78
C LYS A 672 13.70 -16.76 -20.19
N VAL A 673 13.23 -15.70 -20.82
CA VAL A 673 11.89 -15.64 -21.41
C VAL A 673 11.97 -15.02 -22.79
N GLU A 674 11.13 -15.50 -23.69
CA GLU A 674 10.91 -14.86 -24.98
C GLU A 674 9.70 -13.94 -24.86
N LEU A 675 9.85 -12.71 -25.34
CA LEU A 675 8.79 -11.72 -25.33
C LEU A 675 8.38 -11.39 -26.77
N PRO A 676 7.08 -11.12 -27.02
CA PRO A 676 6.60 -10.77 -28.34
C PRO A 676 7.20 -9.43 -28.84
N ASP A 677 7.44 -9.37 -30.14
CA ASP A 677 7.86 -8.14 -30.81
C ASP A 677 6.66 -7.23 -31.05
N LEU A 678 6.49 -6.20 -30.21
CA LEU A 678 5.37 -5.28 -30.27
C LEU A 678 5.30 -4.50 -31.61
N GLU A 679 6.43 -4.34 -32.30
CA GLU A 679 6.52 -3.64 -33.58
C GLU A 679 5.88 -4.44 -34.73
N ARG A 680 5.70 -5.76 -34.54
CA ARG A 680 5.17 -6.69 -35.55
C ARG A 680 3.75 -7.18 -35.27
N LEU A 681 3.09 -6.64 -34.24
CA LEU A 681 1.69 -7.01 -33.96
C LEU A 681 0.76 -6.52 -35.08
N ASP A 682 -0.39 -7.18 -35.23
CA ASP A 682 -1.47 -6.69 -36.09
C ASP A 682 -2.17 -5.53 -35.38
N TRP A 683 -1.65 -4.32 -35.60
CA TRP A 683 -2.20 -3.09 -35.05
C TRP A 683 -3.41 -2.63 -35.86
N LYS A 684 -4.50 -2.35 -35.15
CA LYS A 684 -5.65 -1.61 -35.68
C LYS A 684 -5.68 -0.21 -35.10
N TYR A 685 -6.29 0.72 -35.81
CA TYR A 685 -6.50 2.06 -35.30
C TYR A 685 -7.85 2.65 -35.68
N ILE A 686 -8.27 3.61 -34.86
CA ILE A 686 -9.44 4.47 -35.08
C ILE A 686 -9.07 5.92 -34.79
N ASP A 687 -9.86 6.86 -35.34
CA ASP A 687 -9.75 8.28 -35.01
C ASP A 687 -10.11 8.50 -33.53
N GLY A 688 -9.22 9.17 -32.80
CA GLY A 688 -9.42 9.50 -31.38
C GLY A 688 -9.96 10.91 -31.15
N LEU A 689 -10.15 11.70 -32.22
CA LEU A 689 -10.72 13.04 -32.15
C LEU A 689 -11.82 13.26 -33.21
N PRO A 690 -12.90 12.43 -33.24
CA PRO A 690 -14.02 12.65 -34.15
C PRO A 690 -14.72 14.01 -33.95
N GLU A 691 -14.51 14.68 -32.80
CA GLU A 691 -15.07 15.98 -32.45
C GLU A 691 -14.76 17.07 -33.49
N VAL A 692 -13.61 17.02 -34.15
CA VAL A 692 -13.22 18.04 -35.15
C VAL A 692 -13.77 17.73 -36.55
N LYS A 693 -14.48 16.61 -36.73
CA LYS A 693 -15.05 16.24 -38.03
C LYS A 693 -16.43 16.88 -38.24
N ASP A 694 -16.74 17.16 -39.50
CA ASP A 694 -18.05 17.67 -39.89
C ASP A 694 -19.17 16.68 -39.49
N GLY A 695 -20.30 17.22 -39.01
CA GLY A 695 -21.44 16.43 -38.57
C GLY A 695 -21.31 15.74 -37.21
N PHE A 696 -20.23 15.94 -36.43
CA PHE A 696 -20.14 15.41 -35.08
C PHE A 696 -21.23 15.99 -34.16
N ASP A 697 -22.00 15.11 -33.51
CA ASP A 697 -23.07 15.49 -32.57
C ASP A 697 -22.57 15.47 -31.12
N ASP A 698 -22.52 16.66 -30.51
CA ASP A 698 -22.20 16.84 -29.08
C ASP A 698 -23.45 17.05 -28.22
N GLY A 699 -24.64 16.70 -28.71
CA GLY A 699 -25.93 16.85 -28.01
C GLY A 699 -25.97 16.20 -26.62
N LYS A 700 -25.13 15.19 -26.38
CA LYS A 700 -25.00 14.48 -25.09
C LYS A 700 -23.93 15.04 -24.15
N TRP A 701 -23.15 16.02 -24.60
CA TRP A 701 -22.11 16.63 -23.77
C TRP A 701 -22.73 17.56 -22.73
N THR A 702 -22.00 17.77 -21.63
CA THR A 702 -22.42 18.67 -20.57
C THR A 702 -22.36 20.11 -21.06
N ASP A 703 -23.48 20.83 -20.95
CA ASP A 703 -23.51 22.27 -21.22
C ASP A 703 -22.67 23.02 -20.19
N ALA A 704 -21.66 23.76 -20.64
CA ALA A 704 -20.82 24.57 -19.79
C ALA A 704 -21.47 25.93 -19.52
N ASN A 705 -22.64 25.90 -18.86
CA ASN A 705 -23.57 27.02 -18.71
C ASN A 705 -23.62 27.62 -17.30
N LEU A 706 -22.77 27.16 -16.37
CA LEU A 706 -22.75 27.66 -15.00
C LEU A 706 -22.27 29.11 -14.97
N THR A 707 -23.14 30.06 -14.64
CA THR A 707 -22.79 31.50 -14.58
C THR A 707 -22.05 31.91 -13.31
N ASN A 708 -21.83 30.97 -12.38
CA ASN A 708 -21.11 31.18 -11.15
C ASN A 708 -20.26 29.95 -10.80
N SER A 709 -19.19 30.16 -10.05
CA SER A 709 -18.32 29.10 -9.54
C SER A 709 -18.03 29.34 -8.07
N THR A 710 -17.99 28.26 -7.28
CA THR A 710 -17.54 28.30 -5.89
C THR A 710 -16.01 28.34 -5.76
N ASN A 711 -15.28 28.14 -6.87
CA ASN A 711 -13.83 28.24 -6.92
C ASN A 711 -13.35 29.63 -6.41
N PRO A 712 -12.23 29.71 -5.67
CA PRO A 712 -11.66 31.00 -5.24
C PRO A 712 -11.26 31.90 -6.41
N ARG A 713 -10.75 31.34 -7.51
CA ARG A 713 -10.54 32.08 -8.77
C ARG A 713 -11.89 32.20 -9.47
N LYS A 714 -12.45 33.40 -9.58
CA LYS A 714 -13.74 33.59 -10.26
C LYS A 714 -13.57 33.55 -11.78
N PRO A 715 -14.48 32.89 -12.53
CA PRO A 715 -14.48 32.93 -13.99
C PRO A 715 -14.55 34.37 -14.49
N THR A 716 -13.68 34.71 -15.44
CA THR A 716 -13.75 35.97 -16.20
C THR A 716 -14.52 35.82 -17.52
N THR A 717 -14.88 34.58 -17.84
CA THR A 717 -15.76 34.19 -18.95
C THR A 717 -17.24 34.30 -18.54
N PRO A 718 -18.19 34.38 -19.51
CA PRO A 718 -19.63 34.47 -19.19
C PRO A 718 -20.18 33.29 -18.38
N THR A 719 -19.59 32.11 -18.55
CA THR A 719 -19.88 30.89 -17.79
C THR A 719 -18.56 30.27 -17.31
N SER A 720 -18.60 29.44 -16.28
CA SER A 720 -17.42 28.71 -15.79
C SER A 720 -16.96 27.74 -16.86
N LEU A 721 -15.67 27.81 -17.19
CA LEU A 721 -14.99 26.85 -18.04
C LEU A 721 -13.92 26.12 -17.22
N TYR A 722 -14.25 25.79 -15.97
CA TYR A 722 -13.41 24.98 -15.08
C TYR A 722 -13.96 23.55 -15.02
N ALA A 723 -13.17 22.57 -15.44
CA ALA A 723 -13.59 21.17 -15.59
C ALA A 723 -14.20 20.60 -14.30
N SER A 724 -13.59 20.90 -13.14
CA SER A 724 -14.06 20.39 -11.86
C SER A 724 -15.37 21.04 -11.37
N ASP A 725 -15.82 22.15 -11.96
CA ASP A 725 -17.18 22.66 -11.69
C ASP A 725 -18.26 21.73 -12.26
N TYR A 726 -17.90 20.90 -13.24
CA TYR A 726 -18.76 19.95 -13.93
C TYR A 726 -18.48 18.48 -13.54
N GLY A 727 -17.66 18.25 -12.51
CA GLY A 727 -17.34 16.90 -12.02
C GLY A 727 -16.26 16.15 -12.82
N TYR A 728 -15.43 16.87 -13.57
CA TYR A 728 -14.28 16.30 -14.27
C TYR A 728 -12.96 16.69 -13.60
N HIS A 729 -12.19 15.69 -13.16
CA HIS A 729 -11.01 15.90 -12.29
C HIS A 729 -9.75 15.15 -12.74
N THR A 730 -9.78 14.48 -13.90
CA THR A 730 -8.69 13.61 -14.36
C THR A 730 -8.63 13.56 -15.88
N GLY A 731 -7.44 13.24 -16.40
CA GLY A 731 -7.18 12.97 -17.82
C GLY A 731 -7.54 14.11 -18.77
N ASN A 732 -7.56 13.85 -20.08
CA ASN A 732 -7.85 14.89 -21.05
C ASN A 732 -9.25 15.50 -20.86
N ILE A 733 -9.39 16.81 -21.03
CA ILE A 733 -10.65 17.55 -21.04
C ILE A 733 -10.85 18.15 -22.42
N LEU A 734 -12.06 18.00 -22.97
CA LEU A 734 -12.42 18.58 -24.25
C LEU A 734 -13.52 19.63 -24.08
N TRP A 735 -13.35 20.75 -24.78
CA TRP A 735 -14.28 21.86 -24.80
C TRP A 735 -14.78 22.12 -26.22
N ARG A 736 -16.07 22.42 -26.36
CA ARG A 736 -16.68 22.76 -27.65
C ARG A 736 -17.45 24.08 -27.56
N GLY A 737 -16.94 25.11 -28.21
CA GLY A 737 -17.51 26.46 -28.24
C GLY A 737 -18.27 26.72 -29.53
N HIS A 738 -19.60 26.77 -29.47
CA HIS A 738 -20.48 27.04 -30.60
C HIS A 738 -20.69 28.53 -30.79
N PHE A 739 -20.57 29.01 -32.04
CA PHE A 739 -20.81 30.41 -32.36
C PHE A 739 -21.37 30.58 -33.78
N VAL A 740 -21.97 31.76 -34.02
CA VAL A 740 -22.41 32.20 -35.35
C VAL A 740 -21.45 33.29 -35.81
N ALA A 741 -20.82 33.09 -36.96
CA ALA A 741 -19.82 34.01 -37.48
C ALA A 741 -20.43 35.36 -37.86
N THR A 742 -19.74 36.42 -37.45
CA THR A 742 -20.03 37.82 -37.77
C THR A 742 -19.28 38.29 -39.01
N GLY A 743 -18.24 37.56 -39.42
CA GLY A 743 -17.33 37.89 -40.52
C GLY A 743 -16.16 38.80 -40.09
N ASN A 744 -16.11 39.22 -38.82
CA ASN A 744 -15.06 40.08 -38.25
C ASN A 744 -14.10 39.32 -37.32
N GLU A 745 -14.22 37.99 -37.23
CA GLU A 745 -13.34 37.15 -36.42
C GLU A 745 -11.89 37.20 -36.93
N GLY A 746 -10.98 37.83 -36.16
CA GLY A 746 -9.54 37.80 -36.43
C GLY A 746 -8.84 36.60 -35.76
N ASN A 747 -7.86 36.86 -34.91
CA ASN A 747 -7.21 35.82 -34.12
C ASN A 747 -8.14 35.33 -33.01
N PHE A 748 -8.24 34.01 -32.82
CA PHE A 748 -8.82 33.44 -31.62
C PHE A 748 -7.71 33.22 -30.58
N THR A 749 -7.94 33.66 -29.35
CA THR A 749 -7.04 33.41 -28.22
C THR A 749 -7.79 32.73 -27.09
N ALA A 750 -7.21 31.66 -26.53
CA ALA A 750 -7.68 31.02 -25.29
C ALA A 750 -6.54 30.93 -24.26
N GLU A 751 -6.78 31.38 -23.04
CA GLU A 751 -5.91 31.14 -21.89
C GLU A 751 -6.30 29.78 -21.28
N VAL A 752 -5.45 28.77 -21.41
CA VAL A 752 -5.74 27.39 -20.98
C VAL A 752 -4.82 27.01 -19.82
N GLN A 753 -5.35 26.32 -18.82
CA GLN A 753 -4.62 25.85 -17.63
C GLN A 753 -4.82 24.36 -17.41
N GLY A 754 -3.73 23.58 -17.48
CA GLY A 754 -3.75 22.11 -17.34
C GLY A 754 -2.87 21.55 -16.22
N GLY A 755 -2.16 22.41 -15.49
CA GLY A 755 -1.12 21.99 -14.53
C GLY A 755 0.25 21.93 -15.19
N GLY A 756 1.32 21.88 -14.38
CA GLY A 756 2.69 21.78 -14.90
C GLY A 756 2.83 20.67 -15.94
N ALA A 757 3.59 20.92 -17.02
CA ALA A 757 3.81 19.99 -18.12
C ALA A 757 2.59 19.61 -18.97
N PHE A 758 1.45 20.31 -18.90
CA PHE A 758 0.28 20.00 -19.74
C PHE A 758 0.48 20.38 -21.22
N SER A 759 -0.33 19.82 -22.10
CA SER A 759 -0.52 20.28 -23.48
C SER A 759 -1.94 20.68 -23.80
N ALA A 760 -2.09 21.44 -24.88
CA ALA A 760 -3.40 21.82 -25.42
C ALA A 760 -3.34 22.07 -26.94
N SER A 761 -4.45 21.79 -27.64
CA SER A 761 -4.66 22.11 -29.06
C SER A 761 -5.99 22.82 -29.25
N VAL A 762 -6.04 23.79 -30.16
CA VAL A 762 -7.25 24.56 -30.51
C VAL A 762 -7.55 24.36 -31.99
N TYR A 763 -8.79 23.98 -32.27
CA TYR A 763 -9.35 23.80 -33.60
C TYR A 763 -10.52 24.75 -33.81
N ILE A 764 -10.70 25.24 -35.03
CA ILE A 764 -11.97 25.79 -35.51
C ILE A 764 -12.44 24.86 -36.62
N ASP A 765 -13.60 24.25 -36.40
CA ASP A 765 -14.12 23.12 -37.16
C ASP A 765 -13.05 22.01 -37.24
N ASP A 766 -12.55 21.70 -38.44
CA ASP A 766 -11.53 20.66 -38.68
C ASP A 766 -10.09 21.18 -38.69
N LYS A 767 -9.88 22.49 -38.58
CA LYS A 767 -8.55 23.11 -38.72
C LYS A 767 -7.94 23.44 -37.37
N GLN A 768 -6.77 22.84 -37.06
CA GLN A 768 -5.96 23.27 -35.92
C GLN A 768 -5.39 24.67 -36.18
N ILE A 769 -5.61 25.60 -35.27
CA ILE A 769 -5.13 27.00 -35.39
C ILE A 769 -4.03 27.34 -34.37
N ALA A 770 -3.94 26.61 -33.26
CA ALA A 770 -2.92 26.81 -32.23
C ALA A 770 -2.70 25.51 -31.43
N PHE A 771 -1.50 25.33 -30.87
CA PHE A 771 -1.20 24.25 -29.93
C PHE A 771 -0.06 24.63 -28.97
N PHE A 772 0.06 23.88 -27.87
CA PHE A 772 1.16 23.96 -26.92
C PHE A 772 1.64 22.54 -26.57
N GLY A 773 2.91 22.27 -26.89
CA GLY A 773 3.56 20.97 -26.70
C GLY A 773 3.91 20.58 -25.26
N GLY A 774 3.76 21.51 -24.32
CA GLY A 774 4.09 21.30 -22.91
C GLY A 774 5.54 21.65 -22.57
N ILE A 775 5.70 22.34 -21.44
CA ILE A 775 6.99 22.62 -20.79
C ILE A 775 6.79 22.33 -19.30
N TYR A 776 7.75 21.64 -18.68
CA TYR A 776 7.57 21.03 -17.36
C TYR A 776 7.13 22.01 -16.25
N ASN A 777 7.51 23.28 -16.34
CA ASN A 777 7.21 24.33 -15.34
C ASN A 777 6.10 25.30 -15.78
N VAL A 778 5.44 25.06 -16.91
CA VAL A 778 4.35 25.92 -17.40
C VAL A 778 3.01 25.25 -17.12
N ALA A 779 2.18 25.90 -16.31
CA ALA A 779 0.88 25.38 -15.89
C ALA A 779 -0.33 25.99 -16.62
N ALA A 780 -0.14 27.16 -17.24
CA ALA A 780 -1.13 27.85 -18.07
C ALA A 780 -0.46 28.58 -19.24
N VAL A 781 -1.15 28.71 -20.39
CA VAL A 781 -0.64 29.39 -21.59
C VAL A 781 -1.75 30.09 -22.37
N ASN A 782 -1.41 31.20 -23.04
CA ASN A 782 -2.26 31.80 -24.06
C ASN A 782 -1.99 31.15 -25.42
N LEU A 783 -2.99 30.45 -25.96
CA LEU A 783 -2.97 29.88 -27.31
C LEU A 783 -3.65 30.82 -28.26
N THR A 784 -2.88 31.43 -29.17
CA THR A 784 -3.40 32.36 -30.19
C THR A 784 -3.17 31.79 -31.57
N GLY A 785 -4.24 31.72 -32.36
CA GLY A 785 -4.23 31.24 -33.75
C GLY A 785 -5.07 32.12 -34.66
N VAL A 786 -4.71 32.19 -35.94
CA VAL A 786 -5.47 32.94 -36.95
C VAL A 786 -6.74 32.15 -37.29
N ALA A 787 -7.93 32.73 -37.08
CA ALA A 787 -9.16 32.08 -37.50
C ALA A 787 -9.23 32.00 -39.04
N PRO A 788 -9.80 30.92 -39.61
CA PRO A 788 -10.06 30.87 -41.05
C PRO A 788 -11.09 31.93 -41.44
N ALA A 789 -11.17 32.27 -42.74
CA ALA A 789 -12.19 33.19 -43.22
C ALA A 789 -13.59 32.56 -43.07
N LEU A 790 -14.42 33.14 -42.20
CA LEU A 790 -15.76 32.62 -41.87
C LEU A 790 -16.85 33.41 -42.60
N LYS A 791 -17.91 32.71 -43.04
CA LYS A 791 -19.04 33.35 -43.72
C LYS A 791 -20.00 33.96 -42.69
N VAL A 792 -20.45 35.19 -42.92
CA VAL A 792 -21.44 35.82 -42.03
C VAL A 792 -22.70 34.94 -41.91
N GLY A 793 -23.11 34.65 -40.68
CA GLY A 793 -24.29 33.87 -40.35
C GLY A 793 -24.11 32.35 -40.38
N SER A 794 -22.94 31.82 -40.75
CA SER A 794 -22.68 30.38 -40.62
C SER A 794 -22.35 29.99 -39.19
N LYS A 795 -22.69 28.76 -38.82
CA LYS A 795 -22.41 28.16 -37.51
C LYS A 795 -21.05 27.47 -37.56
N HIS A 796 -20.26 27.66 -36.52
CA HIS A 796 -18.92 27.10 -36.38
C HIS A 796 -18.68 26.62 -34.96
N VAL A 797 -17.71 25.71 -34.80
CA VAL A 797 -17.36 25.15 -33.50
C VAL A 797 -15.86 25.27 -33.23
N ILE A 798 -15.52 25.79 -32.06
CA ILE A 798 -14.16 25.78 -31.52
C ILE A 798 -14.00 24.50 -30.71
N THR A 799 -13.04 23.64 -31.03
CA THR A 799 -12.70 22.47 -30.19
C THR A 799 -11.36 22.71 -29.50
N ILE A 800 -11.33 22.60 -28.17
CA ILE A 800 -10.08 22.66 -27.40
C ILE A 800 -9.86 21.32 -26.71
N VAL A 801 -8.75 20.66 -27.03
CA VAL A 801 -8.27 19.46 -26.35
C VAL A 801 -7.22 19.90 -25.34
N GLN A 802 -7.36 19.49 -24.09
CA GLN A 802 -6.52 19.94 -22.98
C GLN A 802 -6.10 18.76 -22.10
N ASP A 803 -4.82 18.66 -21.74
CA ASP A 803 -4.37 17.77 -20.67
C ASP A 803 -4.79 18.28 -19.28
N HIS A 804 -5.15 17.35 -18.39
CA HIS A 804 -5.27 17.58 -16.96
C HIS A 804 -4.18 16.76 -16.25
N MET A 805 -3.06 17.40 -15.90
CA MET A 805 -1.89 16.72 -15.31
C MET A 805 -2.08 16.39 -13.81
N GLY A 806 -3.31 16.18 -13.36
CA GLY A 806 -3.70 16.15 -11.95
C GLY A 806 -3.91 17.54 -11.33
N LEU A 807 -4.37 17.59 -10.08
CA LEU A 807 -4.55 18.80 -9.27
C LEU A 807 -3.30 19.07 -8.42
N GLU A 808 -3.03 20.34 -8.11
CA GLU A 808 -1.90 20.70 -7.25
C GLU A 808 -2.07 20.13 -5.82
N GLN A 809 -0.94 19.89 -5.16
CA GLN A 809 -0.90 19.58 -3.73
C GLN A 809 -1.31 20.81 -2.88
N ASN A 810 -1.74 20.61 -1.64
CA ASN A 810 -2.23 21.67 -0.74
C ASN A 810 -1.42 21.77 0.56
N TYR A 811 -0.10 21.90 0.42
CA TYR A 811 0.86 21.79 1.52
C TYR A 811 0.66 22.83 2.65
N GLY A 812 0.20 24.04 2.33
CA GLY A 812 -0.09 25.08 3.30
C GLY A 812 -1.57 25.13 3.70
N PRO A 813 -1.92 25.22 5.00
CA PRO A 813 -3.30 25.43 5.45
C PRO A 813 -3.91 26.70 4.85
N GLY A 814 -5.13 26.60 4.32
CA GLY A 814 -5.84 27.69 3.66
C GLY A 814 -5.19 28.23 2.38
N GLY A 815 -4.12 27.61 1.87
CA GLY A 815 -3.52 27.99 0.59
C GLY A 815 -4.39 27.62 -0.61
N ASP A 816 -5.24 26.59 -0.46
CA ASP A 816 -6.22 26.11 -1.44
C ASP A 816 -5.65 25.90 -2.87
N LEU A 817 -4.37 25.53 -2.98
CA LEU A 817 -3.67 25.37 -4.27
C LEU A 817 -4.28 24.25 -5.13
N HIS A 818 -4.76 23.18 -4.50
CA HIS A 818 -5.51 22.12 -5.18
C HIS A 818 -6.77 22.63 -5.90
N LYS A 819 -7.28 23.82 -5.56
CA LYS A 819 -8.42 24.48 -6.23
C LYS A 819 -8.01 25.28 -7.47
N ILE A 820 -6.73 25.38 -7.81
CA ILE A 820 -6.28 25.97 -9.08
C ILE A 820 -6.99 25.21 -10.22
N PRO A 821 -7.86 25.86 -11.02
CA PRO A 821 -8.76 25.14 -11.91
C PRO A 821 -8.00 24.44 -13.04
N ARG A 822 -8.69 23.55 -13.74
CA ARG A 822 -8.26 22.97 -15.01
C ARG A 822 -9.30 23.35 -16.03
N GLY A 823 -8.91 23.94 -17.16
CA GLY A 823 -9.89 24.47 -18.11
C GLY A 823 -9.42 25.72 -18.84
N ILE A 824 -10.41 26.47 -19.33
CA ILE A 824 -10.22 27.74 -20.04
C ILE A 824 -10.44 28.88 -19.05
N LEU A 825 -9.43 29.72 -18.88
CA LEU A 825 -9.45 30.85 -17.96
C LEU A 825 -10.06 32.08 -18.62
N ASN A 826 -9.80 32.27 -19.92
CA ASN A 826 -10.36 33.34 -20.72
C ASN A 826 -10.31 32.98 -22.22
N TYR A 827 -11.15 33.62 -23.04
CA TYR A 827 -11.07 33.52 -24.50
C TYR A 827 -11.60 34.78 -25.19
N HIS A 828 -11.14 35.06 -26.42
CA HIS A 828 -11.70 36.12 -27.27
C HIS A 828 -11.31 35.96 -28.74
N PHE A 829 -12.07 36.61 -29.62
CA PHE A 829 -11.67 36.92 -31.00
C PHE A 829 -11.15 38.35 -31.08
N SER A 830 -10.02 38.58 -31.75
CA SER A 830 -9.56 39.95 -32.00
C SER A 830 -10.48 40.63 -33.02
N GLY A 831 -10.91 41.86 -32.76
CA GLY A 831 -11.72 42.65 -33.70
C GLY A 831 -13.20 42.25 -33.78
N SER A 832 -13.66 41.28 -32.98
CA SER A 832 -15.06 40.88 -32.89
C SER A 832 -15.50 40.61 -31.45
N ASN A 833 -16.78 40.85 -31.16
CA ASN A 833 -17.44 40.49 -29.89
C ASN A 833 -18.34 39.24 -30.07
N THR A 834 -17.91 38.30 -30.91
CA THR A 834 -18.65 37.06 -31.20
C THR A 834 -18.95 36.29 -29.92
N SER A 835 -20.24 36.03 -29.67
CA SER A 835 -20.70 35.25 -28.52
C SER A 835 -20.47 33.76 -28.77
N VAL A 836 -19.96 33.04 -27.77
CA VAL A 836 -19.67 31.61 -27.84
C VAL A 836 -20.41 30.89 -26.70
N THR A 837 -21.09 29.79 -27.02
CA THR A 837 -21.74 28.91 -26.03
C THR A 837 -20.96 27.61 -25.91
N TRP A 838 -20.61 27.21 -24.70
CA TRP A 838 -19.66 26.13 -24.48
C TRP A 838 -20.33 24.83 -24.01
N LYS A 839 -19.73 23.71 -24.41
CA LYS A 839 -19.92 22.38 -23.84
C LYS A 839 -18.58 21.80 -23.40
N VAL A 840 -18.64 20.82 -22.50
CA VAL A 840 -17.45 20.17 -21.92
C VAL A 840 -17.68 18.68 -21.75
N THR A 841 -16.61 17.91 -21.91
CA THR A 841 -16.52 16.53 -21.41
C THR A 841 -15.14 16.25 -20.83
N GLY A 842 -15.11 15.48 -19.75
CA GLY A 842 -13.94 14.73 -19.28
C GLY A 842 -14.22 13.24 -19.40
N ASN A 843 -13.77 12.46 -18.41
CA ASN A 843 -14.10 11.05 -18.29
C ASN A 843 -15.62 10.82 -18.30
N LEU A 844 -16.08 9.73 -18.91
CA LEU A 844 -17.51 9.47 -19.04
C LEU A 844 -18.15 9.24 -17.66
N GLY A 845 -19.21 10.00 -17.38
CA GLY A 845 -19.89 9.99 -16.08
C GLY A 845 -19.30 10.94 -15.03
N GLY A 846 -18.12 11.53 -15.28
CA GLY A 846 -17.45 12.44 -14.34
C GLY A 846 -17.21 11.76 -12.99
N GLU A 847 -17.71 12.37 -11.92
CA GLU A 847 -17.68 11.81 -10.56
C GLU A 847 -18.33 10.43 -10.43
N TYR A 848 -19.36 10.14 -11.23
CA TYR A 848 -20.02 8.83 -11.25
C TYR A 848 -19.44 7.94 -12.37
N TYR A 849 -18.12 7.84 -12.37
CA TYR A 849 -17.33 7.07 -13.34
C TYR A 849 -17.82 5.62 -13.48
N LEU A 850 -17.70 5.09 -14.69
CA LEU A 850 -18.25 3.79 -15.07
C LEU A 850 -17.30 2.62 -14.74
N ASP A 851 -15.99 2.78 -14.93
CA ASP A 851 -15.00 1.73 -14.65
C ASP A 851 -14.69 1.63 -13.15
N ARG A 852 -15.54 0.91 -12.42
CA ARG A 852 -15.35 0.64 -10.99
C ARG A 852 -14.20 -0.33 -10.71
N THR A 853 -13.73 -1.09 -11.70
CA THR A 853 -12.63 -2.06 -11.55
C THR A 853 -11.28 -1.36 -11.53
N ARG A 854 -11.05 -0.44 -12.46
CA ARG A 854 -9.79 0.32 -12.58
C ARG A 854 -9.83 1.64 -11.83
N GLY A 855 -10.99 2.03 -11.32
CA GLY A 855 -11.11 3.18 -10.45
C GLY A 855 -11.20 4.51 -11.20
N PRO A 856 -11.38 5.59 -10.44
CA PRO A 856 -11.89 6.86 -10.97
C PRO A 856 -10.91 7.65 -11.84
N LEU A 857 -9.62 7.37 -11.74
CA LEU A 857 -8.57 8.18 -12.36
C LEU A 857 -8.03 7.57 -13.66
N ASN A 858 -8.39 6.31 -13.97
CA ASN A 858 -7.85 5.53 -15.09
C ASN A 858 -8.16 6.13 -16.47
N GLU A 859 -9.36 6.68 -16.63
CA GLU A 859 -9.88 7.18 -17.90
C GLU A 859 -9.93 8.71 -17.90
N GLY A 860 -9.44 9.32 -18.98
CA GLY A 860 -9.65 10.71 -19.33
C GLY A 860 -10.84 10.91 -20.26
N GLY A 861 -10.89 12.09 -20.86
CA GLY A 861 -11.99 12.50 -21.72
C GLY A 861 -11.75 12.34 -23.21
N LEU A 862 -10.68 11.71 -23.71
CA LEU A 862 -10.56 11.46 -25.15
C LEU A 862 -11.67 10.52 -25.64
N TYR A 863 -12.03 10.61 -26.92
CA TYR A 863 -13.18 9.87 -27.46
C TYR A 863 -13.07 8.37 -27.17
N THR A 864 -11.89 7.79 -27.39
CA THR A 864 -11.70 6.34 -27.24
C THR A 864 -11.72 5.88 -25.78
N GLU A 865 -11.25 6.71 -24.85
CA GLU A 865 -11.42 6.52 -23.41
C GLU A 865 -12.90 6.51 -23.04
N ARG A 866 -13.67 7.52 -23.47
CA ARG A 866 -15.12 7.61 -23.21
C ARG A 866 -15.92 6.46 -23.83
N GLN A 867 -15.44 5.85 -24.91
CA GLN A 867 -16.06 4.66 -25.51
C GLN A 867 -15.64 3.34 -24.82
N GLY A 868 -14.64 3.36 -23.94
CA GLY A 868 -14.09 2.14 -23.32
C GLY A 868 -13.22 1.31 -24.28
N PHE A 869 -12.73 1.88 -25.38
CA PHE A 869 -11.98 1.15 -26.40
C PHE A 869 -10.58 0.68 -25.96
N HIS A 870 -10.09 1.19 -24.83
CA HIS A 870 -8.87 0.72 -24.18
C HIS A 870 -9.04 -0.61 -23.46
N GLN A 871 -10.28 -1.03 -23.18
CA GLN A 871 -10.56 -2.26 -22.45
C GLN A 871 -10.32 -3.52 -23.31
N PRO A 872 -10.07 -4.68 -22.69
CA PRO A 872 -9.99 -5.94 -23.42
C PRO A 872 -11.31 -6.33 -24.10
N GLY A 873 -11.22 -7.09 -25.20
CA GLY A 873 -12.38 -7.69 -25.86
C GLY A 873 -13.12 -6.78 -26.84
N VAL A 874 -12.58 -5.61 -27.15
CA VAL A 874 -13.13 -4.69 -28.17
C VAL A 874 -13.07 -5.33 -29.55
N ASP A 875 -14.18 -5.28 -30.29
CA ASP A 875 -14.25 -5.70 -31.68
C ASP A 875 -13.61 -4.64 -32.59
N THR A 876 -12.44 -4.97 -33.14
CA THR A 876 -11.67 -4.10 -34.04
C THR A 876 -11.80 -4.51 -35.52
N SER A 877 -12.73 -5.40 -35.86
CA SER A 877 -12.90 -5.92 -37.23
C SER A 877 -13.23 -4.84 -38.27
N THR A 878 -13.86 -3.75 -37.84
CA THR A 878 -14.22 -2.59 -38.67
C THR A 878 -13.17 -1.48 -38.65
N TRP A 879 -12.11 -1.62 -37.85
CA TRP A 879 -11.08 -0.60 -37.69
C TRP A 879 -10.04 -0.69 -38.81
N ASN A 880 -9.33 0.42 -39.04
CA ASN A 880 -8.29 0.47 -40.06
C ASN A 880 -7.05 -0.29 -39.58
N ALA A 881 -6.34 -0.97 -40.49
CA ALA A 881 -5.03 -1.53 -40.19
C ALA A 881 -3.95 -0.44 -40.25
N GLY A 882 -3.05 -0.38 -39.26
CA GLY A 882 -1.94 0.57 -39.23
C GLY A 882 -1.29 0.67 -37.84
N SER A 883 -0.02 1.03 -37.82
CA SER A 883 0.84 0.92 -36.62
C SER A 883 1.13 2.27 -35.96
N PRO A 884 1.33 2.33 -34.63
CA PRO A 884 1.83 3.53 -33.95
C PRO A 884 3.20 3.99 -34.49
N LEU A 885 3.96 3.09 -35.13
CA LEU A 885 5.22 3.42 -35.81
C LEU A 885 5.04 4.15 -37.14
N GLU A 886 3.83 4.17 -37.68
CA GLU A 886 3.46 4.98 -38.86
C GLU A 886 2.95 6.36 -38.43
N GLY A 887 2.36 6.44 -37.23
CA GLY A 887 1.90 7.69 -36.62
C GLY A 887 0.82 8.42 -37.41
N LEU A 888 0.77 9.73 -37.23
CA LEU A 888 -0.08 10.65 -37.99
C LEU A 888 0.78 11.57 -38.85
N LYS A 889 0.27 11.97 -40.01
CA LYS A 889 0.94 12.90 -40.95
C LYS A 889 0.56 14.37 -40.72
N GLU A 890 -0.40 14.61 -39.83
CA GLU A 890 -0.97 15.91 -39.53
C GLU A 890 -1.47 15.90 -38.07
N PRO A 891 -1.81 17.07 -37.47
CA PRO A 891 -2.28 17.14 -36.09
C PRO A 891 -3.61 16.38 -35.87
N GLY A 892 -3.73 15.71 -34.73
CA GLY A 892 -4.91 14.94 -34.36
C GLY A 892 -4.63 13.92 -33.28
N VAL A 893 -5.62 13.11 -32.94
CA VAL A 893 -5.49 12.00 -31.98
C VAL A 893 -5.80 10.70 -32.70
N ARG A 894 -4.97 9.67 -32.52
CA ARG A 894 -5.22 8.33 -33.04
C ARG A 894 -5.04 7.30 -31.96
N PHE A 895 -5.98 6.38 -31.89
CA PHE A 895 -5.96 5.29 -30.93
C PHE A 895 -5.59 4.00 -31.64
N TYR A 896 -4.50 3.38 -31.20
CA TYR A 896 -3.99 2.12 -31.72
C TYR A 896 -4.28 1.00 -30.74
N TYR A 897 -4.71 -0.16 -31.22
CA TYR A 897 -5.07 -1.32 -30.42
C TYR A 897 -4.52 -2.59 -31.05
N SER A 898 -3.96 -3.46 -30.22
CA SER A 898 -3.58 -4.82 -30.61
C SER A 898 -3.62 -5.77 -29.42
N THR A 899 -3.32 -7.04 -29.68
CA THR A 899 -3.22 -8.08 -28.66
C THR A 899 -1.96 -8.89 -28.84
N PHE A 900 -1.39 -9.37 -27.74
CA PHE A 900 -0.26 -10.31 -27.75
C PHE A 900 -0.44 -11.37 -26.66
N ASN A 901 0.21 -12.51 -26.82
CA ASN A 901 0.18 -13.59 -25.83
C ASN A 901 1.48 -13.61 -25.02
N LEU A 902 1.39 -13.92 -23.73
CA LEU A 902 2.53 -14.30 -22.91
C LEU A 902 2.34 -15.74 -22.41
N ASP A 903 3.45 -16.46 -22.29
CA ASP A 903 3.51 -17.81 -21.74
C ASP A 903 4.71 -17.93 -20.80
N ILE A 904 4.66 -17.17 -19.71
CA ILE A 904 5.73 -17.11 -18.71
C ILE A 904 5.48 -18.20 -17.65
N PRO A 905 6.46 -19.08 -17.38
CA PRO A 905 6.36 -20.12 -16.37
C PRO A 905 5.94 -19.58 -14.99
N THR A 906 5.07 -20.32 -14.28
CA THR A 906 4.48 -19.89 -13.00
C THR A 906 5.49 -19.71 -11.87
N ASN A 907 6.63 -20.41 -11.95
CA ASN A 907 7.73 -20.30 -11.00
C ASN A 907 8.63 -19.07 -11.25
N LEU A 908 8.50 -18.36 -12.37
CA LEU A 908 9.34 -17.20 -12.68
C LEU A 908 8.63 -15.88 -12.34
N ASP A 909 9.25 -15.02 -11.54
CA ASP A 909 8.93 -13.59 -11.44
C ASP A 909 9.70 -12.83 -12.52
N VAL A 910 8.96 -12.24 -13.45
CA VAL A 910 9.50 -11.57 -14.64
C VAL A 910 8.92 -10.17 -14.73
N PRO A 911 9.58 -9.17 -14.13
CA PRO A 911 9.12 -7.79 -14.24
C PRO A 911 9.29 -7.29 -15.68
N ILE A 912 8.22 -6.74 -16.26
CA ILE A 912 8.16 -6.34 -17.67
C ILE A 912 7.94 -4.85 -17.81
N SER A 913 8.67 -4.24 -18.76
CA SER A 913 8.57 -2.84 -19.13
C SER A 913 8.26 -2.65 -20.62
N PHE A 914 7.48 -1.62 -20.94
CA PHE A 914 7.24 -1.10 -22.28
C PHE A 914 8.18 0.08 -22.55
N ASN A 915 9.14 -0.12 -23.45
CA ASN A 915 10.16 0.87 -23.77
C ASN A 915 9.83 1.60 -25.07
N PHE A 916 9.77 2.92 -24.99
CA PHE A 916 9.69 3.83 -26.14
C PHE A 916 11.10 4.23 -26.57
N ALA A 917 11.41 4.09 -27.86
CA ALA A 917 12.65 4.63 -28.42
C ALA A 917 12.54 6.16 -28.51
N ASN A 918 13.58 6.86 -28.05
CA ASN A 918 13.66 8.31 -28.15
C ASN A 918 14.88 8.70 -29.00
N ASN A 919 14.64 9.18 -30.22
CA ASN A 919 15.68 9.70 -31.09
C ASN A 919 15.81 11.21 -30.89
N THR A 920 16.85 11.63 -30.16
CA THR A 920 17.09 13.04 -29.83
C THR A 920 17.46 13.91 -31.03
N ALA A 921 17.68 13.33 -32.22
CA ALA A 921 18.07 14.07 -33.43
C ALA A 921 16.91 14.86 -34.07
N ASN A 922 15.65 14.44 -33.85
CA ASN A 922 14.45 15.09 -34.40
C ASN A 922 13.45 15.32 -33.26
N SER A 923 13.38 16.54 -32.73
CA SER A 923 12.44 16.90 -31.65
C SER A 923 11.01 16.99 -32.18
N VAL A 924 10.33 15.86 -32.31
CA VAL A 924 8.91 15.78 -32.64
C VAL A 924 8.08 15.88 -31.35
N THR A 925 7.01 16.67 -31.36
CA THR A 925 6.14 16.87 -30.19
C THR A 925 4.87 16.03 -30.34
N TYR A 926 4.74 14.99 -29.52
CA TYR A 926 3.52 14.21 -29.35
C TYR A 926 3.33 13.82 -27.88
N ARG A 927 2.12 13.39 -27.54
CA ARG A 927 1.81 12.71 -26.27
C ARG A 927 1.28 11.31 -26.54
N ALA A 928 1.61 10.38 -25.65
CA ALA A 928 1.13 9.02 -25.72
C ALA A 928 0.59 8.57 -24.37
N LEU A 929 -0.59 7.96 -24.36
CA LEU A 929 -1.10 7.19 -23.23
C LEU A 929 -0.96 5.70 -23.57
N LEU A 930 -0.37 4.93 -22.66
CA LEU A 930 -0.26 3.48 -22.77
C LEU A 930 -1.34 2.82 -21.92
N PHE A 931 -2.12 1.95 -22.56
CA PHE A 931 -3.08 1.09 -21.88
C PHE A 931 -2.68 -0.38 -22.03
N VAL A 932 -2.68 -1.11 -20.92
CA VAL A 932 -2.44 -2.56 -20.90
C VAL A 932 -3.59 -3.22 -20.17
N ASN A 933 -4.32 -4.08 -20.87
CA ASN A 933 -5.56 -4.69 -20.39
C ASN A 933 -6.56 -3.66 -19.82
N GLY A 934 -6.62 -2.49 -20.45
CA GLY A 934 -7.44 -1.34 -20.06
C GLY A 934 -6.89 -0.46 -18.94
N TRP A 935 -5.79 -0.85 -18.29
CA TRP A 935 -5.16 -0.01 -17.27
C TRP A 935 -4.22 0.98 -17.93
N GLN A 936 -4.43 2.27 -17.68
CA GLN A 936 -3.50 3.32 -18.08
C GLN A 936 -2.25 3.20 -17.23
N PHE A 937 -1.10 2.96 -17.87
CA PHE A 937 0.17 2.75 -17.20
C PHE A 937 1.31 3.46 -17.94
N GLY A 938 2.45 3.55 -17.25
CA GLY A 938 3.71 4.01 -17.82
C GLY A 938 4.61 2.85 -18.23
N LYS A 939 5.93 3.09 -18.14
CA LYS A 939 6.97 2.15 -18.57
C LYS A 939 6.83 0.76 -17.96
N PHE A 940 6.83 0.63 -16.63
CA PHE A 940 6.73 -0.66 -15.95
C PHE A 940 5.26 -1.06 -15.76
N VAL A 941 4.93 -2.34 -16.00
CA VAL A 941 3.59 -2.90 -15.74
C VAL A 941 3.73 -4.22 -14.96
N PRO A 942 3.09 -4.37 -13.79
CA PRO A 942 3.26 -5.55 -12.96
C PRO A 942 2.51 -6.79 -13.49
N GLU A 943 3.03 -7.98 -13.17
CA GLU A 943 2.25 -9.25 -13.26
C GLU A 943 0.92 -9.07 -12.52
N GLY A 944 -0.17 -9.59 -13.08
CA GLY A 944 -1.53 -9.42 -12.57
C GLY A 944 -2.31 -8.34 -13.31
N ILE A 945 -1.66 -7.22 -13.66
CA ILE A 945 -2.14 -6.31 -14.72
C ILE A 945 -1.81 -6.93 -16.07
N LEU A 946 -0.54 -7.28 -16.29
CA LEU A 946 -0.15 -8.18 -17.37
C LEU A 946 -0.59 -9.60 -17.03
N ASN A 947 -1.29 -10.22 -17.97
CA ASN A 947 -1.54 -11.65 -17.98
C ASN A 947 -0.30 -12.37 -18.48
N HIS A 948 0.51 -12.89 -17.57
CA HIS A 948 1.73 -13.64 -17.90
C HIS A 948 1.47 -14.98 -18.60
N ARG A 949 0.21 -15.47 -18.58
CA ARG A 949 -0.18 -16.80 -19.06
C ARG A 949 -1.45 -16.71 -19.89
N GLY A 950 -1.38 -15.90 -20.94
CA GLY A 950 -2.50 -15.69 -21.85
C GLY A 950 -2.45 -14.36 -22.60
N VAL A 951 -3.58 -14.06 -23.21
CA VAL A 951 -3.75 -12.90 -24.07
C VAL A 951 -3.76 -11.62 -23.23
N ASN A 952 -3.04 -10.62 -23.73
CA ASN A 952 -3.02 -9.25 -23.27
C ASN A 952 -3.49 -8.34 -24.39
N THR A 953 -4.24 -7.32 -24.03
CA THR A 953 -4.52 -6.16 -24.87
C THR A 953 -3.48 -5.08 -24.59
N VAL A 954 -3.00 -4.44 -25.65
CA VAL A 954 -2.20 -3.22 -25.58
C VAL A 954 -2.79 -2.15 -26.49
N ALA A 955 -2.87 -0.93 -25.97
CA ALA A 955 -3.29 0.21 -26.76
C ALA A 955 -2.40 1.43 -26.50
N LEU A 956 -2.27 2.26 -27.55
CA LEU A 956 -1.56 3.53 -27.50
C LEU A 956 -2.49 4.62 -28.03
N GLU A 957 -2.79 5.62 -27.21
CA GLU A 957 -3.46 6.83 -27.66
C GLU A 957 -2.41 7.90 -27.97
N LEU A 958 -2.23 8.19 -29.26
CA LEU A 958 -1.20 9.09 -29.76
C LEU A 958 -1.81 10.43 -30.16
N TRP A 959 -1.47 11.49 -29.43
CA TRP A 959 -1.86 12.86 -29.73
C TRP A 959 -0.70 13.62 -30.39
N VAL A 960 -0.89 13.98 -31.65
CA VAL A 960 0.07 14.70 -32.48
C VAL A 960 -0.41 16.14 -32.65
N MET A 961 0.47 17.10 -32.37
CA MET A 961 0.10 18.53 -32.39
C MET A 961 0.81 19.31 -33.51
N GLN A 962 1.88 18.77 -34.09
CA GLN A 962 2.67 19.45 -35.12
C GLN A 962 2.12 19.19 -36.52
N GLU A 963 2.17 20.22 -37.38
CA GLU A 963 1.67 20.14 -38.77
C GLU A 963 2.34 19.05 -39.60
N MET A 964 3.62 18.80 -39.36
CA MET A 964 4.40 17.77 -40.05
C MET A 964 4.09 16.33 -39.60
N GLY A 965 3.20 16.15 -38.63
CA GLY A 965 2.89 14.84 -38.05
C GLY A 965 3.92 14.36 -37.03
N ALA A 966 3.66 13.19 -36.44
CA ALA A 966 4.56 12.50 -35.52
C ALA A 966 4.19 11.01 -35.41
N LYS A 967 5.15 10.21 -34.95
CA LYS A 967 5.02 8.76 -34.79
C LYS A 967 5.84 8.28 -33.59
N VAL A 968 5.55 7.06 -33.12
CA VAL A 968 6.42 6.38 -32.16
C VAL A 968 7.62 5.81 -32.91
N GLU A 969 8.85 6.11 -32.49
CA GLU A 969 10.05 5.69 -33.23
C GLU A 969 10.44 4.22 -32.99
N GLY A 970 10.01 3.66 -31.86
CA GLY A 970 10.23 2.26 -31.51
C GLY A 970 9.48 1.94 -30.23
N PHE A 971 8.96 0.71 -30.14
CA PHE A 971 8.09 0.31 -29.03
C PHE A 971 8.29 -1.17 -28.75
N LYS A 972 8.87 -1.50 -27.58
CA LYS A 972 9.33 -2.87 -27.28
C LYS A 972 8.95 -3.30 -25.88
N LEU A 973 8.66 -4.59 -25.74
CA LEU A 973 8.53 -5.25 -24.46
C LEU A 973 9.91 -5.74 -23.99
N VAL A 974 10.27 -5.47 -22.74
CA VAL A 974 11.56 -5.84 -22.15
C VAL A 974 11.35 -6.52 -20.81
N ALA A 975 12.01 -7.66 -20.59
CA ALA A 975 12.13 -8.27 -19.28
C ALA A 975 13.24 -7.55 -18.52
N ASP A 976 12.89 -6.84 -17.46
CA ASP A 976 13.86 -6.10 -16.64
C ASP A 976 14.70 -7.04 -15.76
N GLY A 977 14.22 -8.26 -15.54
CA GLY A 977 14.90 -9.35 -14.83
C GLY A 977 14.09 -10.65 -14.91
N VAL A 978 14.74 -11.78 -14.64
CA VAL A 978 14.10 -13.10 -14.56
C VAL A 978 14.58 -13.78 -13.29
N VAL A 979 13.64 -14.11 -12.40
CA VAL A 979 13.92 -14.70 -11.08
C VAL A 979 13.05 -15.93 -10.89
N GLU A 980 13.62 -17.08 -10.54
CA GLU A 980 12.81 -18.19 -10.03
C GLU A 980 12.42 -17.88 -8.60
N SER A 981 11.11 -17.82 -8.32
CA SER A 981 10.61 -17.25 -7.08
C SER A 981 9.76 -18.22 -6.27
N GLY A 982 10.05 -18.27 -4.97
CA GLY A 982 9.34 -19.06 -3.98
C GLY A 982 8.02 -18.45 -3.54
N LEU A 983 7.52 -17.42 -4.21
CA LEU A 983 6.20 -16.84 -3.91
C LEU A 983 5.07 -17.84 -4.22
N GLY A 984 5.26 -18.76 -5.17
CA GLY A 984 4.29 -19.81 -5.54
C GLY A 984 2.98 -19.28 -6.14
N ASP A 985 1.92 -20.09 -6.11
CA ASP A 985 0.56 -19.76 -6.61
C ASP A 985 -0.15 -18.65 -5.81
N GLN A 986 0.52 -18.07 -4.79
CA GLN A 986 0.09 -16.83 -4.13
C GLN A 986 -0.07 -15.68 -5.13
N ARG A 987 0.61 -15.77 -6.28
CA ARG A 987 0.32 -14.98 -7.49
C ARG A 987 -0.98 -15.48 -8.13
N SER A 988 -2.08 -15.44 -7.39
CA SER A 988 -3.40 -15.86 -7.87
C SER A 988 -4.07 -14.76 -8.70
N PRO A 989 -5.07 -15.13 -9.51
CA PRO A 989 -5.05 -14.96 -10.95
C PRO A 989 -5.17 -13.48 -11.34
N ASN A 990 -4.48 -13.13 -12.43
CA ASN A 990 -4.92 -12.14 -13.41
C ASN A 990 -6.18 -11.35 -13.02
N LEU A 991 -6.06 -10.03 -12.84
CA LEU A 991 -7.21 -9.12 -12.84
C LEU A 991 -7.95 -9.13 -14.20
N THR A 992 -7.41 -9.89 -15.16
CA THR A 992 -7.95 -10.17 -16.48
C THR A 992 -8.74 -11.48 -16.58
N ASN A 993 -9.02 -12.18 -15.49
CA ASN A 993 -9.83 -13.40 -15.58
C ASN A 993 -11.22 -13.11 -16.15
N LYS A 994 -11.70 -14.03 -17.00
CA LYS A 994 -12.94 -13.92 -17.81
C LYS A 994 -14.19 -13.55 -16.99
N SER A 995 -14.25 -13.86 -15.70
CA SER A 995 -15.36 -13.48 -14.82
C SER A 995 -15.38 -11.98 -14.47
N ASP A 996 -14.22 -11.31 -14.47
CA ASP A 996 -14.10 -9.87 -14.18
C ASP A 996 -14.00 -9.04 -15.47
N LEU A 997 -13.43 -9.59 -16.55
CA LEU A 997 -13.38 -8.92 -17.86
C LEU A 997 -14.69 -8.98 -18.64
N GLN A 998 -15.54 -9.98 -18.39
CA GLN A 998 -16.90 -9.92 -18.89
C GLN A 998 -17.70 -8.83 -18.16
N MET A 999 -17.30 -8.35 -16.99
CA MET A 999 -18.04 -7.28 -16.30
C MET A 999 -17.94 -5.92 -17.03
N GLY A 1000 -16.86 -5.61 -17.75
CA GLY A 1000 -16.71 -4.33 -18.48
C GLY A 1000 -17.50 -4.25 -19.79
N PHE A 1001 -17.56 -5.35 -20.55
CA PHE A 1001 -18.25 -5.40 -21.85
C PHE A 1001 -19.63 -6.10 -21.77
N LEU A 1002 -19.86 -6.94 -20.76
CA LEU A 1002 -21.10 -7.71 -20.53
C LEU A 1002 -21.90 -7.26 -19.30
N LEU A 1003 -21.57 -6.11 -18.71
CA LEU A 1003 -22.62 -5.27 -18.08
C LEU A 1003 -23.65 -4.73 -19.10
N ARG A 1004 -23.51 -5.10 -20.39
CA ARG A 1004 -24.60 -5.03 -21.37
C ARG A 1004 -25.33 -6.34 -21.67
N GLU A 1005 -24.90 -7.51 -21.17
CA GLU A 1005 -25.66 -8.79 -21.28
C GLU A 1005 -24.92 -9.97 -20.57
N ARG A 1006 -25.47 -10.54 -19.48
CA ARG A 1006 -25.03 -11.79 -18.74
C ARG A 1006 -23.79 -11.65 -17.81
N ASP A 1007 -23.73 -12.15 -16.57
CA ASP A 1007 -24.27 -13.35 -15.90
C ASP A 1007 -24.56 -13.12 -14.40
N VAL A 1008 -25.62 -13.74 -13.85
CA VAL A 1008 -25.73 -14.05 -12.40
C VAL A 1008 -26.37 -15.44 -12.24
N PHE A 1009 -25.55 -16.45 -12.00
CA PHE A 1009 -25.92 -17.69 -11.32
C PHE A 1009 -24.94 -17.95 -10.18
N ASP A 1010 -25.02 -17.14 -9.12
CA ASP A 1010 -24.56 -17.56 -7.79
C ASP A 1010 -25.60 -17.09 -6.77
N THR A 1011 -26.27 -18.05 -6.14
CA THR A 1011 -27.56 -17.86 -5.43
C THR A 1011 -27.49 -18.30 -3.98
N SER A 1012 -26.40 -17.99 -3.26
CA SER A 1012 -26.23 -18.52 -1.90
C SER A 1012 -25.87 -17.56 -0.76
N THR A 1013 -25.65 -16.26 -0.95
CA THR A 1013 -25.27 -15.37 0.17
C THR A 1013 -25.88 -13.97 0.15
N VAL A 1014 -25.95 -13.36 1.34
CA VAL A 1014 -26.41 -11.98 1.66
C VAL A 1014 -25.80 -10.91 0.75
N ASP A 1015 -24.61 -11.17 0.21
CA ASP A 1015 -23.92 -10.36 -0.77
C ASP A 1015 -24.74 -10.12 -2.05
N SER A 1016 -25.56 -11.09 -2.47
CA SER A 1016 -26.39 -10.95 -3.66
C SER A 1016 -27.51 -9.90 -3.49
N VAL A 1017 -28.01 -9.69 -2.26
CA VAL A 1017 -29.03 -8.66 -1.97
C VAL A 1017 -28.43 -7.25 -1.97
N ASN A 1018 -27.17 -7.10 -1.53
CA ASN A 1018 -26.44 -5.82 -1.64
C ASN A 1018 -25.95 -5.54 -3.07
N ARG A 1019 -25.69 -6.57 -3.88
CA ARG A 1019 -25.38 -6.41 -5.32
C ARG A 1019 -26.60 -5.97 -6.14
N VAL A 1020 -27.81 -6.43 -5.78
CA VAL A 1020 -29.06 -5.95 -6.39
C VAL A 1020 -29.39 -4.51 -5.99
N ALA A 1021 -28.92 -4.04 -4.83
CA ALA A 1021 -29.12 -2.67 -4.37
C ALA A 1021 -28.42 -1.58 -5.23
N LYS A 1022 -27.64 -1.97 -6.24
CA LYS A 1022 -27.01 -1.09 -7.24
C LYS A 1022 -27.68 -1.16 -8.61
N TYR A 1023 -28.73 -1.98 -8.78
CA TYR A 1023 -29.45 -2.13 -10.05
C TYR A 1023 -30.42 -0.96 -10.25
N VAL A 1024 -30.56 -0.53 -11.49
CA VAL A 1024 -31.47 0.53 -11.91
C VAL A 1024 -32.30 -0.02 -13.06
N VAL A 1025 -33.62 0.07 -12.95
CA VAL A 1025 -34.54 -0.49 -13.95
C VAL A 1025 -35.14 0.65 -14.77
N VAL A 1026 -35.12 0.50 -16.09
CA VAL A 1026 -35.69 1.47 -17.02
C VAL A 1026 -37.11 1.03 -17.39
N ILE A 1027 -38.05 1.96 -17.28
CA ILE A 1027 -39.46 1.72 -17.57
C ILE A 1027 -39.96 2.77 -18.56
N SER A 1028 -40.95 2.41 -19.39
CA SER A 1028 -41.57 3.32 -20.34
C SER A 1028 -43.05 3.47 -20.03
N TRP A 1029 -43.42 4.59 -19.41
CA TRP A 1029 -44.81 4.90 -19.14
C TRP A 1029 -45.43 5.69 -20.31
N SER A 1030 -46.47 5.11 -20.92
CA SER A 1030 -47.40 5.70 -21.90
C SER A 1030 -46.87 6.10 -23.29
N ASP A 1031 -47.83 6.32 -24.21
CA ASP A 1031 -47.69 6.58 -25.65
C ASP A 1031 -46.85 7.84 -26.03
N SER A 1032 -46.27 8.55 -25.06
CA SER A 1032 -45.42 9.74 -25.23
C SER A 1032 -43.93 9.42 -25.42
N GLY A 1033 -43.49 8.19 -25.14
CA GLY A 1033 -42.10 7.75 -25.30
C GLY A 1033 -41.14 8.19 -24.19
N SER A 1034 -41.62 8.72 -23.07
CA SER A 1034 -40.77 9.07 -21.92
C SER A 1034 -40.30 7.83 -21.15
N THR A 1035 -38.99 7.71 -20.96
CA THR A 1035 -38.37 6.67 -20.11
C THR A 1035 -38.08 7.22 -18.71
N ILE A 1036 -38.44 6.45 -17.70
CA ILE A 1036 -38.17 6.78 -16.29
C ILE A 1036 -37.22 5.73 -15.73
N VAL A 1037 -36.30 6.18 -14.89
CA VAL A 1037 -35.25 5.35 -14.32
C VAL A 1037 -35.49 5.15 -12.81
N ILE A 1038 -35.85 3.93 -12.40
CA ILE A 1038 -36.16 3.62 -11.00
C ILE A 1038 -35.01 2.82 -10.37
N ASN A 1039 -34.57 3.25 -9.18
CA ASN A 1039 -33.62 2.48 -8.38
C ASN A 1039 -34.27 1.17 -7.90
N ALA A 1040 -33.61 0.03 -8.11
CA ALA A 1040 -34.13 -1.29 -7.74
C ALA A 1040 -34.22 -1.50 -6.21
N LYS A 1041 -33.75 -0.56 -5.39
CA LYS A 1041 -33.94 -0.53 -3.94
C LYS A 1041 -34.81 0.67 -3.52
N PRO A 1042 -35.97 0.46 -2.87
CA PRO A 1042 -36.77 1.54 -2.32
C PRO A 1042 -36.17 2.01 -0.99
N LYS A 1043 -36.53 3.22 -0.56
CA LYS A 1043 -36.02 3.85 0.64
C LYS A 1043 -36.33 3.04 1.91
N ASN A 1044 -37.54 2.49 2.01
CA ASN A 1044 -38.00 1.74 3.19
C ASN A 1044 -38.13 0.23 2.89
N LEU A 1045 -37.03 -0.43 2.55
CA LEU A 1045 -36.99 -1.88 2.31
C LEU A 1045 -36.77 -2.66 3.62
N LEU A 1046 -37.73 -3.50 3.99
CA LEU A 1046 -37.70 -4.42 5.12
C LEU A 1046 -36.92 -5.70 4.76
N LEU A 1047 -35.59 -5.64 4.86
CA LEU A 1047 -34.67 -6.74 4.46
C LEU A 1047 -34.92 -8.07 5.21
N ASN A 1048 -35.55 -8.00 6.38
CA ASN A 1048 -35.69 -9.15 7.28
C ASN A 1048 -36.58 -10.28 6.76
N GLU A 1049 -37.42 -10.06 5.73
CA GLU A 1049 -38.29 -11.11 5.18
C GLU A 1049 -37.47 -12.33 4.68
N GLY A 1050 -36.53 -12.09 3.76
CA GLY A 1050 -35.72 -13.14 3.13
C GLY A 1050 -34.67 -13.74 4.06
N HIS A 1051 -34.05 -12.92 4.92
CA HIS A 1051 -33.12 -13.40 5.96
C HIS A 1051 -33.80 -14.35 6.94
N THR A 1052 -35.00 -14.01 7.39
CA THR A 1052 -35.74 -14.80 8.37
C THR A 1052 -36.22 -16.12 7.77
N SER A 1053 -36.71 -16.12 6.52
CA SER A 1053 -37.17 -17.35 5.88
C SER A 1053 -36.04 -18.31 5.51
N ASN A 1054 -34.92 -17.80 4.98
CA ASN A 1054 -33.78 -18.62 4.61
C ASN A 1054 -33.07 -19.17 5.86
N GLY A 1055 -32.75 -18.33 6.84
CA GLY A 1055 -32.06 -18.74 8.06
C GLY A 1055 -32.83 -19.82 8.83
N ALA A 1056 -34.16 -19.69 8.95
CA ALA A 1056 -34.98 -20.69 9.62
C ALA A 1056 -35.12 -21.99 8.82
N ALA A 1057 -35.22 -21.93 7.49
CA ALA A 1057 -35.28 -23.12 6.63
C ALA A 1057 -33.95 -23.87 6.60
N GLY A 1058 -32.82 -23.16 6.50
CA GLY A 1058 -31.47 -23.73 6.55
C GLY A 1058 -31.16 -24.40 7.89
N THR A 1059 -31.56 -23.76 9.00
CA THR A 1059 -31.44 -24.34 10.34
C THR A 1059 -32.22 -25.65 10.45
N ALA A 1060 -33.47 -25.68 9.96
CA ALA A 1060 -34.28 -26.90 9.93
C ALA A 1060 -33.60 -28.00 9.09
N LEU A 1061 -33.11 -27.69 7.89
CA LEU A 1061 -32.50 -28.70 7.02
C LEU A 1061 -31.19 -29.26 7.59
N ILE A 1062 -30.29 -28.39 8.08
CA ILE A 1062 -28.96 -28.81 8.52
C ILE A 1062 -29.02 -29.46 9.90
N ILE A 1063 -29.64 -28.80 10.88
CA ILE A 1063 -29.65 -29.28 12.26
C ILE A 1063 -30.62 -30.44 12.41
N VAL A 1064 -31.85 -30.29 11.91
CA VAL A 1064 -32.91 -31.29 12.14
C VAL A 1064 -32.70 -32.50 11.25
N CYS A 1065 -32.47 -32.32 9.93
CA CYS A 1065 -32.35 -33.47 9.02
C CYS A 1065 -30.94 -34.09 9.04
N PHE A 1066 -29.89 -33.35 8.65
CA PHE A 1066 -28.55 -33.91 8.54
C PHE A 1066 -27.92 -34.22 9.91
N GLY A 1067 -27.99 -33.29 10.85
CA GLY A 1067 -27.57 -33.52 12.24
C GLY A 1067 -28.35 -34.66 12.89
N GLY A 1068 -29.65 -34.76 12.60
CA GLY A 1068 -30.50 -35.84 13.06
C GLY A 1068 -30.07 -37.22 12.59
N PHE A 1069 -29.66 -37.36 11.33
CA PHE A 1069 -29.22 -38.64 10.79
C PHE A 1069 -28.00 -39.19 11.54
N ILE A 1070 -27.02 -38.33 11.82
CA ILE A 1070 -25.80 -38.71 12.57
C ILE A 1070 -26.15 -39.05 14.01
N VAL A 1071 -26.94 -38.23 14.68
CA VAL A 1071 -27.30 -38.45 16.09
C VAL A 1071 -28.14 -39.71 16.27
N LEU A 1072 -29.11 -39.97 15.37
CA LEU A 1072 -29.91 -41.19 15.37
C LEU A 1072 -29.07 -42.43 15.07
N PHE A 1073 -28.12 -42.34 14.13
CA PHE A 1073 -27.19 -43.43 13.83
C PHE A 1073 -26.32 -43.81 15.04
N LEU A 1074 -25.76 -42.80 15.74
CA LEU A 1074 -24.97 -43.01 16.95
C LEU A 1074 -25.82 -43.55 18.10
N GLN A 1075 -27.06 -43.08 18.24
CA GLN A 1075 -28.00 -43.54 19.25
C GLN A 1075 -28.39 -45.02 19.03
N ARG A 1076 -28.71 -45.42 17.79
CA ARG A 1076 -29.03 -46.81 17.43
C ARG A 1076 -27.86 -47.78 17.70
N ARG A 1077 -26.62 -47.36 17.44
CA ARG A 1077 -25.42 -48.14 17.79
C ARG A 1077 -25.25 -48.33 19.30
N ARG A 1078 -25.69 -47.37 20.13
CA ARG A 1078 -25.69 -47.52 21.59
C ARG A 1078 -26.78 -48.45 22.08
N GLU A 1079 -27.98 -48.39 21.50
CA GLU A 1079 -29.09 -49.28 21.85
C GLU A 1079 -28.77 -50.75 21.55
N GLN A 1080 -28.07 -51.04 20.45
CA GLN A 1080 -27.55 -52.38 20.14
C GLN A 1080 -26.58 -52.93 21.19
N LYS A 1081 -25.99 -52.08 22.05
CA LYS A 1081 -25.12 -52.46 23.17
C LYS A 1081 -25.86 -52.48 24.52
N SER A 1082 -27.18 -52.66 24.51
CA SER A 1082 -28.04 -52.75 25.71
C SER A 1082 -28.11 -51.49 26.59
N ALA A 1083 -27.87 -50.31 26.02
CA ALA A 1083 -28.09 -49.04 26.74
C ALA A 1083 -29.59 -48.72 26.83
N THR A 1084 -30.09 -48.46 28.04
CA THR A 1084 -31.53 -48.23 28.34
C THR A 1084 -31.91 -46.76 28.54
N ARG A 1085 -31.00 -45.83 28.20
CA ARG A 1085 -31.22 -44.37 28.35
C ARG A 1085 -30.73 -43.60 27.14
N PRO A 1086 -31.35 -42.45 26.80
CA PRO A 1086 -30.91 -41.61 25.70
C PRO A 1086 -29.52 -41.03 25.97
N SER A 1087 -28.68 -40.94 24.94
CA SER A 1087 -27.38 -40.27 25.08
C SER A 1087 -27.54 -38.77 25.36
N TRP A 1088 -26.55 -38.16 26.01
CA TRP A 1088 -26.51 -36.71 26.17
C TRP A 1088 -26.58 -35.99 24.82
N LEU A 1089 -25.94 -36.55 23.79
CA LEU A 1089 -25.97 -36.05 22.42
C LEU A 1089 -27.40 -36.06 21.84
N PHE A 1090 -28.16 -37.13 22.08
CA PHE A 1090 -29.57 -37.24 21.66
C PHE A 1090 -30.49 -36.28 22.44
N LEU A 1091 -30.25 -36.08 23.75
CA LEU A 1091 -30.98 -35.08 24.54
C LEU A 1091 -30.71 -33.66 24.04
N THR A 1092 -29.45 -33.32 23.78
CA THR A 1092 -29.04 -32.05 23.19
C THR A 1092 -29.71 -31.85 21.82
N TYR A 1093 -29.67 -32.85 20.95
CA TYR A 1093 -30.38 -32.82 19.66
C TYR A 1093 -31.91 -32.64 19.82
N THR A 1094 -32.52 -33.29 20.81
CA THR A 1094 -33.97 -33.13 21.11
C THR A 1094 -34.29 -31.69 21.51
N ILE A 1095 -33.43 -31.03 22.30
CA ILE A 1095 -33.61 -29.61 22.66
C ILE A 1095 -33.45 -28.72 21.42
N PHE A 1096 -32.39 -28.93 20.63
CA PHE A 1096 -32.15 -28.14 19.42
C PHE A 1096 -33.24 -28.32 18.36
N THR A 1097 -33.83 -29.50 18.23
CA THR A 1097 -34.96 -29.73 17.31
C THR A 1097 -36.22 -28.99 17.74
N ILE A 1098 -36.52 -28.91 19.05
CA ILE A 1098 -37.63 -28.09 19.57
C ILE A 1098 -37.36 -26.60 19.31
N LEU A 1099 -36.16 -26.11 19.62
CA LEU A 1099 -35.79 -24.71 19.39
C LEU A 1099 -35.82 -24.36 17.90
N SER A 1100 -35.31 -25.24 17.03
CA SER A 1100 -35.38 -25.08 15.59
C SER A 1100 -36.83 -25.02 15.10
N TRP A 1101 -37.71 -25.88 15.62
CA TRP A 1101 -39.12 -25.86 15.25
C TRP A 1101 -39.82 -24.56 15.67
N LEU A 1102 -39.57 -24.07 16.90
CA LEU A 1102 -40.11 -22.79 17.37
C LEU A 1102 -39.57 -21.60 16.58
N LEU A 1103 -38.29 -21.63 16.18
CA LEU A 1103 -37.69 -20.64 15.30
C LEU A 1103 -38.38 -20.65 13.93
N THR A 1104 -38.59 -21.83 13.32
CA THR A 1104 -39.28 -21.94 12.03
C THR A 1104 -40.74 -21.48 12.11
N LEU A 1105 -41.45 -21.75 13.20
CA LEU A 1105 -42.81 -21.23 13.42
C LEU A 1105 -42.82 -19.69 13.50
N THR A 1106 -41.88 -19.11 14.26
CA THR A 1106 -41.77 -17.66 14.43
C THR A 1106 -41.42 -17.00 13.09
N ALA A 1107 -40.50 -17.59 12.33
CA ALA A 1107 -40.13 -17.15 11.00
C ALA A 1107 -41.31 -17.23 10.02
N LEU A 1108 -42.06 -18.34 10.03
CA LEU A 1108 -43.27 -18.51 9.23
C LEU A 1108 -44.31 -17.42 9.53
N ALA A 1109 -44.61 -17.19 10.81
CA ALA A 1109 -45.57 -16.16 11.22
C ALA A 1109 -45.11 -14.75 10.81
N TYR A 1110 -43.84 -14.43 11.07
CA TYR A 1110 -43.24 -13.14 10.72
C TYR A 1110 -43.24 -12.89 9.21
N THR A 1111 -42.67 -13.80 8.42
CA THR A 1111 -42.54 -13.65 6.97
C THR A 1111 -43.91 -13.47 6.32
N PHE A 1112 -44.90 -14.31 6.64
CA PHE A 1112 -46.24 -14.18 6.05
C PHE A 1112 -46.99 -12.93 6.52
N ALA A 1113 -46.85 -12.53 7.79
CA ALA A 1113 -47.48 -11.31 8.28
C ALA A 1113 -46.93 -10.06 7.58
N VAL A 1114 -45.60 -9.95 7.45
CA VAL A 1114 -44.97 -8.79 6.79
C VAL A 1114 -45.26 -8.78 5.29
N THR A 1115 -45.19 -9.92 4.58
CA THR A 1115 -45.58 -9.92 3.15
C THR A 1115 -47.04 -9.50 2.97
N ASN A 1116 -47.94 -9.90 3.88
CA ASN A 1116 -49.36 -9.55 3.79
C ASN A 1116 -49.58 -8.06 4.05
N GLN A 1117 -48.89 -7.48 5.04
CA GLN A 1117 -48.94 -6.04 5.36
C GLN A 1117 -48.47 -5.17 4.19
N THR A 1118 -47.52 -5.65 3.39
CA THR A 1118 -46.96 -4.90 2.25
C THR A 1118 -47.52 -5.32 0.90
N SER A 1119 -48.55 -6.19 0.88
CA SER A 1119 -49.16 -6.68 -0.35
C SER A 1119 -50.10 -5.63 -0.99
N GLY A 1120 -50.20 -5.63 -2.32
CA GLY A 1120 -51.08 -4.72 -3.06
C GLY A 1120 -50.61 -3.27 -3.17
N GLN A 1121 -49.42 -2.93 -2.64
CA GLN A 1121 -48.77 -1.65 -2.90
C GLN A 1121 -48.26 -1.60 -4.35
N PHE A 1122 -48.30 -0.43 -4.98
CA PHE A 1122 -47.85 -0.20 -6.36
C PHE A 1122 -46.93 1.03 -6.42
N ILE A 1123 -46.14 1.12 -7.49
CA ILE A 1123 -45.21 2.24 -7.69
C ILE A 1123 -45.95 3.36 -8.41
N ASP A 1124 -46.11 4.50 -7.74
CA ASP A 1124 -46.68 5.72 -8.32
C ASP A 1124 -45.71 6.33 -9.35
N GLU A 1125 -46.18 6.47 -10.60
CA GLU A 1125 -45.42 7.01 -11.74
C GLU A 1125 -44.93 8.44 -11.49
N THR A 1126 -45.78 9.32 -10.95
CA THR A 1126 -45.46 10.74 -10.76
C THR A 1126 -44.35 10.90 -9.74
N ILE A 1127 -44.40 10.11 -8.66
CA ILE A 1127 -43.36 10.09 -7.64
C ILE A 1127 -42.08 9.44 -8.17
N ALA A 1128 -42.17 8.32 -8.90
CA ALA A 1128 -41.01 7.69 -9.50
C ALA A 1128 -40.28 8.60 -10.49
N ALA A 1129 -41.02 9.38 -11.28
CA ALA A 1129 -40.45 10.36 -12.22
C ALA A 1129 -39.66 11.48 -11.53
N GLN A 1130 -40.05 11.88 -10.32
CA GLN A 1130 -39.37 12.92 -9.53
C GLN A 1130 -38.11 12.41 -8.83
N PHE A 1131 -38.02 11.11 -8.55
CA PHE A 1131 -36.95 10.49 -7.77
C PHE A 1131 -36.05 9.58 -8.62
N GLN A 1132 -35.89 9.89 -9.92
CA GLN A 1132 -35.03 9.13 -10.81
C GLN A 1132 -33.60 9.01 -10.28
N HIS A 1133 -33.01 7.83 -10.41
CA HIS A 1133 -31.68 7.48 -9.87
C HIS A 1133 -31.56 7.51 -8.34
N THR A 1134 -32.63 7.80 -7.60
CA THR A 1134 -32.65 7.78 -6.13
C THR A 1134 -33.65 6.73 -5.62
N ALA A 1135 -33.53 6.34 -4.34
CA ALA A 1135 -34.37 5.31 -3.76
C ALA A 1135 -35.84 5.77 -3.67
N TYR A 1136 -36.76 4.96 -4.20
CA TYR A 1136 -38.20 5.28 -4.20
C TYR A 1136 -38.71 5.55 -2.78
N PRO A 1137 -39.29 6.72 -2.48
CA PRO A 1137 -39.40 7.20 -1.11
C PRO A 1137 -40.65 6.71 -0.34
N LEU A 1138 -41.66 6.18 -1.03
CA LEU A 1138 -42.96 5.83 -0.44
C LEU A 1138 -43.06 4.35 -0.03
N ASP A 1139 -44.00 4.11 0.89
CA ASP A 1139 -44.39 2.82 1.44
C ASP A 1139 -43.27 2.00 2.09
N ASN A 1140 -43.67 0.95 2.82
CA ASN A 1140 -42.76 -0.04 3.35
C ASN A 1140 -42.85 -1.29 2.51
N TRP A 1141 -41.71 -1.76 2.04
CA TRP A 1141 -41.65 -2.86 1.09
C TRP A 1141 -40.92 -4.06 1.68
N THR A 1142 -41.36 -5.26 1.34
CA THR A 1142 -40.50 -6.44 1.45
C THR A 1142 -39.79 -6.68 0.12
N PRO A 1143 -38.66 -7.41 0.09
CA PRO A 1143 -38.04 -7.82 -1.17
C PRO A 1143 -39.05 -8.46 -2.13
N GLY A 1144 -39.93 -9.33 -1.63
CA GLY A 1144 -40.95 -9.98 -2.45
C GLY A 1144 -41.99 -9.02 -3.02
N THR A 1145 -42.55 -8.11 -2.21
CA THR A 1145 -43.60 -7.18 -2.68
C THR A 1145 -43.05 -6.07 -3.57
N TRP A 1146 -41.84 -5.59 -3.31
CA TRP A 1146 -41.16 -4.63 -4.18
C TRP A 1146 -40.89 -5.19 -5.57
N THR A 1147 -40.38 -6.43 -5.65
CA THR A 1147 -40.10 -7.09 -6.93
C THR A 1147 -41.34 -7.27 -7.77
N ARG A 1148 -42.48 -7.61 -7.13
CA ARG A 1148 -43.78 -7.68 -7.83
C ARG A 1148 -44.19 -6.32 -8.37
N ALA A 1149 -44.12 -5.28 -7.54
CA ALA A 1149 -44.48 -3.93 -7.98
C ALA A 1149 -43.60 -3.43 -9.14
N LEU A 1150 -42.31 -3.77 -9.16
CA LEU A 1150 -41.44 -3.50 -10.31
C LEU A 1150 -41.82 -4.31 -11.56
N LEU A 1151 -42.21 -5.57 -11.41
CA LEU A 1151 -42.64 -6.44 -12.52
C LEU A 1151 -43.98 -6.04 -13.12
N ASP A 1152 -44.81 -5.33 -12.36
CA ASP A 1152 -46.08 -4.78 -12.83
C ASP A 1152 -45.89 -3.52 -13.69
N LEU A 1153 -44.67 -2.94 -13.72
CA LEU A 1153 -44.33 -1.80 -14.57
C LEU A 1153 -44.01 -2.21 -16.02
N PRO A 1154 -44.20 -1.30 -17.00
CA PRO A 1154 -43.79 -1.52 -18.39
C PRO A 1154 -42.26 -1.44 -18.56
N LEU A 1155 -41.57 -2.50 -18.14
CA LEU A 1155 -40.10 -2.61 -18.22
C LEU A 1155 -39.62 -2.57 -19.68
N THR A 1156 -38.63 -1.73 -19.99
CA THR A 1156 -38.08 -1.62 -21.37
C THR A 1156 -37.12 -2.76 -21.71
N SER A 1157 -36.57 -3.44 -20.70
CA SER A 1157 -35.62 -4.56 -20.83
C SER A 1157 -36.32 -5.89 -20.52
N ALA A 1158 -36.39 -6.76 -21.54
CA ALA A 1158 -36.87 -8.13 -21.35
C ALA A 1158 -35.95 -8.95 -20.41
N THR A 1159 -34.67 -8.58 -20.37
CA THR A 1159 -33.66 -9.16 -19.47
C THR A 1159 -33.94 -8.81 -18.01
N ASP A 1160 -34.27 -7.54 -17.73
CA ASP A 1160 -34.61 -7.07 -16.37
C ASP A 1160 -35.88 -7.76 -15.87
N ALA A 1161 -36.90 -7.87 -16.74
CA ALA A 1161 -38.12 -8.60 -16.45
C ALA A 1161 -37.87 -10.09 -16.17
N SER A 1162 -36.92 -10.72 -16.88
CA SER A 1162 -36.54 -12.12 -16.65
C SER A 1162 -35.78 -12.27 -15.32
N TYR A 1163 -34.86 -11.36 -15.03
CA TYR A 1163 -34.08 -11.32 -13.79
C TYR A 1163 -34.97 -11.15 -12.55
N LEU A 1164 -35.84 -10.14 -12.57
CA LEU A 1164 -36.80 -9.89 -11.48
C LEU A 1164 -37.74 -11.07 -11.27
N ARG A 1165 -38.18 -11.76 -12.34
CA ARG A 1165 -38.96 -13.00 -12.24
C ARG A 1165 -38.17 -14.17 -11.65
N GLY A 1166 -36.87 -14.27 -11.94
CA GLY A 1166 -35.98 -15.25 -11.32
C GLY A 1166 -35.83 -15.01 -9.82
N TRP A 1167 -35.58 -13.76 -9.45
CA TRP A 1167 -35.42 -13.35 -8.06
C TRP A 1167 -36.70 -13.54 -7.24
N LEU A 1168 -37.85 -13.13 -7.80
CA LEU A 1168 -39.15 -13.35 -7.17
C LEU A 1168 -39.44 -14.84 -6.93
N ARG A 1169 -39.13 -15.71 -7.91
CA ARG A 1169 -39.28 -17.17 -7.75
C ARG A 1169 -38.44 -17.72 -6.60
N ALA A 1170 -37.21 -17.23 -6.42
CA ALA A 1170 -36.36 -17.66 -5.32
C ALA A 1170 -36.91 -17.20 -3.96
N ILE A 1171 -37.33 -15.93 -3.85
CA ILE A 1171 -37.94 -15.37 -2.62
C ILE A 1171 -39.20 -16.16 -2.26
N ASP A 1172 -40.08 -16.41 -3.23
CA ASP A 1172 -41.29 -17.19 -3.01
C ASP A 1172 -40.97 -18.64 -2.66
N GLY A 1173 -39.96 -19.24 -3.29
CA GLY A 1173 -39.48 -20.57 -2.93
C GLY A 1173 -39.10 -20.67 -1.45
N TRP A 1174 -38.29 -19.73 -0.95
CA TRP A 1174 -37.87 -19.71 0.46
C TRP A 1174 -39.04 -19.45 1.41
N LYS A 1175 -39.90 -18.49 1.08
CA LYS A 1175 -41.10 -18.19 1.87
C LYS A 1175 -42.01 -19.40 2.01
N TRP A 1176 -42.35 -20.06 0.90
CA TRP A 1176 -43.27 -21.20 0.92
C TRP A 1176 -42.64 -22.47 1.49
N ASN A 1177 -41.32 -22.64 1.38
CA ASN A 1177 -40.58 -23.75 2.00
C ASN A 1177 -40.62 -23.75 3.54
N LEU A 1178 -40.94 -22.61 4.19
CA LEU A 1178 -41.12 -22.58 5.64
C LEU A 1178 -42.27 -23.48 6.11
N ILE A 1179 -43.31 -23.68 5.30
CA ILE A 1179 -44.46 -24.55 5.66
C ILE A 1179 -44.03 -26.03 5.78
N PRO A 1180 -43.46 -26.67 4.73
CA PRO A 1180 -43.00 -28.05 4.86
C PRO A 1180 -41.88 -28.19 5.89
N MET A 1181 -40.98 -27.21 6.04
CA MET A 1181 -39.93 -27.25 7.08
C MET A 1181 -40.51 -27.18 8.49
N PHE A 1182 -41.54 -26.37 8.73
CA PHE A 1182 -42.25 -26.34 10.00
C PHE A 1182 -42.91 -27.69 10.30
N LEU A 1183 -43.57 -28.31 9.32
CA LEU A 1183 -44.23 -29.60 9.50
C LEU A 1183 -43.21 -30.72 9.79
N ILE A 1184 -42.09 -30.74 9.07
CA ILE A 1184 -40.98 -31.68 9.33
C ILE A 1184 -40.40 -31.45 10.73
N GLY A 1185 -40.11 -30.19 11.09
CA GLY A 1185 -39.60 -29.82 12.41
C GLY A 1185 -40.53 -30.25 13.54
N LEU A 1186 -41.84 -30.05 13.38
CA LEU A 1186 -42.87 -30.48 14.34
C LEU A 1186 -42.85 -32.01 14.52
N VAL A 1187 -42.88 -32.76 13.42
CA VAL A 1187 -42.90 -34.23 13.46
C VAL A 1187 -41.63 -34.74 14.13
N VAL A 1188 -40.46 -34.23 13.74
CA VAL A 1188 -39.18 -34.66 14.31
C VAL A 1188 -39.09 -34.30 15.80
N ALA A 1189 -39.52 -33.10 16.20
CA ALA A 1189 -39.56 -32.70 17.61
C ALA A 1189 -40.52 -33.58 18.44
N VAL A 1190 -41.71 -33.90 17.92
CA VAL A 1190 -42.66 -34.79 18.60
C VAL A 1190 -42.10 -36.21 18.72
N LEU A 1191 -41.45 -36.73 17.68
CA LEU A 1191 -40.85 -38.05 17.70
C LEU A 1191 -39.65 -38.13 18.65
N SER A 1192 -38.76 -37.12 18.63
CA SER A 1192 -37.60 -37.07 19.53
C SER A 1192 -38.01 -36.98 21.00
N VAL A 1193 -39.07 -36.21 21.31
CA VAL A 1193 -39.67 -36.16 22.65
C VAL A 1193 -40.33 -37.49 23.02
N LYS A 1194 -41.08 -38.13 22.11
CA LYS A 1194 -41.69 -39.46 22.37
C LYS A 1194 -40.64 -40.50 22.72
N VAL A 1195 -39.49 -40.53 22.02
CA VAL A 1195 -38.36 -41.41 22.34
C VAL A 1195 -37.81 -41.11 23.75
N CYS A 1196 -37.60 -39.84 24.08
CA CYS A 1196 -37.17 -39.43 25.42
C CYS A 1196 -38.18 -39.83 26.54
N LEU A 1197 -39.49 -39.83 26.25
CA LEU A 1197 -40.54 -40.18 27.20
C LEU A 1197 -40.77 -41.70 27.32
N ALA A 1198 -40.61 -42.46 26.23
CA ALA A 1198 -40.72 -43.92 26.24
C ALA A 1198 -39.66 -44.56 27.15
N ASP A 1199 -38.41 -44.07 27.10
CA ASP A 1199 -37.33 -44.49 28.00
C ASP A 1199 -37.60 -44.16 29.47
N ARG A 1200 -38.34 -43.07 29.74
CA ARG A 1200 -38.79 -42.73 31.11
C ARG A 1200 -39.83 -43.71 31.65
N LYS A 1201 -40.66 -44.33 30.81
CA LYS A 1201 -41.60 -45.38 31.23
C LYS A 1201 -40.87 -46.69 31.55
N VAL A 1202 -39.87 -47.10 30.75
CA VAL A 1202 -39.06 -48.31 31.02
C VAL A 1202 -38.23 -48.17 32.30
N SER A 1203 -37.71 -46.97 32.57
CA SER A 1203 -37.00 -46.63 33.83
C SER A 1203 -37.87 -46.72 35.10
N ARG A 1204 -39.19 -46.51 35.00
CA ARG A 1204 -40.11 -46.65 36.14
C ARG A 1204 -40.54 -48.10 36.40
N THR A 1205 -40.61 -48.95 35.37
CA THR A 1205 -40.97 -50.37 35.54
C THR A 1205 -39.83 -51.22 36.12
N TYR A 1206 -38.57 -50.76 36.03
CA TYR A 1206 -37.41 -51.39 36.69
C TYR A 1206 -37.17 -50.93 38.14
N LYS A 1207 -38.07 -50.10 38.70
CA LYS A 1207 -38.04 -49.63 40.10
C LYS A 1207 -39.29 -50.04 40.91
N ALA A 1208 -40.06 -51.01 40.42
CA ALA A 1208 -41.14 -51.67 41.14
C ALA A 1208 -40.78 -53.14 41.39
#